data_AF-A0A364MSK5-F1
#
_entry.id   AF-A0A364MSK5-F1
#
_cell.length_a   1.000
_cell.length_b   1.000
_cell.length_c   1.000
_cell.angle_alpha   90.00
_cell.angle_beta   90.00
_cell.angle_gamma   90.00
#
_symmetry.space_group_name_H-M   'P 1'
#
loop_
_entity.id
_entity.type
_entity.pdbx_description
1 polymer ?
#
loop_
_entity_poly.entity_id
_entity_poly.type
_entity_poly.pdbx_seq_one_letter_code
_entity_poly.pdbx_strand_id
1 'polypeptide(L)'
;MTRSSLLQASTVLSSLLTLTSGQTSSSSSEGGWSTTLAGTLTSFNPVFTIPPTADQGVTQLPNIYDPQAVDAQDVCPGYKASDLEENDKGLSAILTLAGKPCNIYGIDVDELDLQVEYQAKGRLAVNITPKHLEASNRSHWVVPEDLIPRPQAEDWFEHTDLKFNWGNEPSFWFNIERRSTGDVIFTTKGTHLIYENQFVEVVNSLPEDYNLYGLGERIHGLRLNNNFTATIYAADVGDPIDRNLYGSHPFYLETRYFNKGSNKSNTPLKQSELHQDSFGYDGKPKGSPYESRSHGVYYRNTHGMDVVLKPDHLSWRTLGGAIDLFFYDGPSQPEVTKEYQKSAVGLPAMQQYWTFGYHQCRWGYRNWTELRGIVETLRDFDIPMETIWLDIDYMDQYRDFTLDPVTFPPSNVTEFFGWLHGNNQHFVPIVDAAIYIPNPQNASDAYDTYTRGNESGVFMTNPDGSQYIGAVWPGYTVFPDWLSSNGVSWWVKEMVEWYKEVPFSGFWVDMTEVSSFCVGSCGTGNVTMNPVHPPFSLPGEVGNIIYDYPEGFNITNGTEAASASAASSSQAGIPATSTATETTEETSTTTSYFRSTPTPGERNVDYPPYVINHVQAGADLAVHAVSPNATHQNGVQEYDIHNLFGHQIINATYQGLLSVFPGKRPFIIGRSTFAGSGKWAGHWGGDNASKWAYMFFSIPQALSFSLFGIPMFGVDTCGFNGNTDMELCARWMQLSAFFPFYRNHNTLSALSQEPFRWDAVASASRTAMHIRYSLLPYMYTLFNDAHTTGSTVMRALAWEFPNEPQLAGVDTQFMLGPNILVTPVLEPQVDTVNGVFPGIVDGETWFDWYSGERVQAEAGVNTTISAPLGHIPVYIRGGSVLPTQEPGYTTTESRQNPWGLIVALSSEGAASGSLYVDDGESIEPESCLDVTFAAMSGHLKVDVEGEFKDTNALANVTILGAPAVGQVKLNGETVDADKHGVSTLSNTFWFLSILCHISFPFKPPFLTMPPRKLNQQAPSPVPSEDELKTIAAKSSSPESQLQEAAATAESALESAKTASSLRSAAETIKDPAKREKYLQDAYNKEIEAHGNSKKARVLSSGAFQGSVGGGGIGMAVGAGLGTVVGTLVGTVATIPTTAVGTLVGAGVGGVHGPWVKLGGGKKGEKEEKETEGNTHEEKVAGEMQDKVGDEEEGIPDPEALRRAADEFAQQRRAEGEKSESETKEKRRPRKLEMRSKQTT
;
A
#
# COMPACT_ATOMS: atom_id res chain seq x y z
N MET A 1 71.02 -18.76 26.34
CA MET A 1 72.37 -18.28 26.74
C MET A 1 73.03 -17.58 25.56
N THR A 2 74.15 -16.88 25.81
CA THR A 2 75.09 -16.25 24.84
C THR A 2 75.14 -16.93 23.45
N ARG A 3 74.90 -16.25 22.31
CA ARG A 3 75.60 -15.11 21.64
C ARG A 3 77.06 -15.39 21.22
N SER A 4 77.38 -14.86 20.02
CA SER A 4 78.70 -14.56 19.41
C SER A 4 79.40 -15.68 18.60
N SER A 5 80.02 -15.39 17.42
CA SER A 5 80.05 -14.14 16.62
C SER A 5 80.82 -14.22 15.27
N LEU A 6 80.37 -13.43 14.27
CA LEU A 6 81.15 -12.78 13.17
C LEU A 6 81.70 -13.68 12.02
N LEU A 7 82.05 -13.19 10.80
CA LEU A 7 82.17 -11.80 10.27
C LEU A 7 82.01 -11.72 8.72
N GLN A 8 81.27 -10.71 8.21
CA GLN A 8 81.43 -9.89 6.96
C GLN A 8 80.05 -9.29 6.58
N ALA A 9 79.70 -8.00 6.79
CA ALA A 9 80.29 -6.69 6.39
C ALA A 9 80.06 -6.38 4.89
N SER A 10 79.47 -5.26 4.41
CA SER A 10 79.00 -3.96 4.99
C SER A 10 78.17 -3.21 3.88
N THR A 11 77.52 -2.02 3.93
CA THR A 11 77.21 -0.86 4.83
C THR A 11 76.22 0.08 4.06
N VAL A 12 75.36 0.97 4.59
CA VAL A 12 74.79 1.20 5.95
C VAL A 12 73.52 2.11 5.90
N LEU A 13 72.62 1.93 6.87
CA LEU A 13 71.61 2.81 7.50
C LEU A 13 71.63 4.36 7.27
N SER A 14 70.44 5.01 7.28
CA SER A 14 69.91 5.77 8.46
C SER A 14 68.56 6.54 8.26
N SER A 15 67.55 6.10 9.01
CA SER A 15 66.40 6.75 9.70
C SER A 15 65.94 8.23 9.53
N LEU A 16 64.61 8.36 9.39
CA LEU A 16 63.59 9.27 9.98
C LEU A 16 63.92 10.68 10.60
N LEU A 17 63.05 11.64 10.23
CA LEU A 17 62.50 12.82 10.95
C LEU A 17 63.39 13.80 11.75
N THR A 18 63.29 15.10 11.41
CA THR A 18 62.76 16.14 12.35
C THR A 18 62.36 17.49 11.70
N LEU A 19 61.10 17.88 11.94
CA LEU A 19 60.49 19.23 12.07
C LEU A 19 61.08 20.51 11.41
N THR A 20 60.23 21.13 10.57
CA THR A 20 59.90 22.58 10.46
C THR A 20 60.98 23.67 10.39
N SER A 21 60.99 24.45 9.29
CA SER A 21 60.43 25.83 9.23
C SER A 21 60.89 26.56 7.95
N GLY A 22 60.08 27.51 7.43
CA GLY A 22 60.48 28.35 6.28
C GLY A 22 59.37 28.74 5.31
N GLN A 23 58.36 29.51 5.75
CA GLN A 23 57.44 30.18 4.81
C GLN A 23 58.18 31.24 3.98
N THR A 24 57.85 31.36 2.70
CA THR A 24 57.79 32.65 2.00
C THR A 24 56.60 32.65 1.06
N SER A 25 55.92 33.80 0.94
CA SER A 25 54.59 33.93 0.37
C SER A 25 54.59 34.29 -1.11
N SER A 26 53.61 33.75 -1.84
CA SER A 26 53.02 34.37 -3.03
C SER A 26 51.50 34.30 -2.91
N SER A 27 50.83 35.46 -2.87
CA SER A 27 49.41 35.57 -2.54
C SER A 27 48.51 35.67 -3.77
N SER A 28 47.63 34.69 -3.95
CA SER A 28 46.41 34.73 -4.78
C SER A 28 45.49 33.64 -4.24
N SER A 29 44.54 33.97 -3.36
CA SER A 29 43.22 34.60 -3.62
C SER A 29 42.13 33.53 -3.51
N GLU A 30 40.96 33.87 -2.96
CA GLU A 30 39.92 32.89 -2.63
C GLU A 30 39.44 32.07 -3.85
N GLY A 31 39.05 30.81 -3.62
CA GLY A 31 38.66 29.88 -4.66
C GLY A 31 38.32 28.49 -4.11
N GLY A 32 37.32 28.41 -3.24
CA GLY A 32 36.73 27.13 -2.84
C GLY A 32 35.97 26.50 -4.01
N TRP A 33 36.25 25.24 -4.33
CA TRP A 33 35.57 24.52 -5.40
C TRP A 33 34.29 23.89 -4.85
N SER A 34 33.20 24.66 -4.87
CA SER A 34 31.87 24.16 -4.50
C SER A 34 31.41 23.10 -5.50
N THR A 35 31.12 21.90 -5.00
CA THR A 35 30.12 21.02 -5.60
C THR A 35 28.74 21.65 -5.47
N THR A 36 27.82 21.36 -6.39
CA THR A 36 26.47 21.95 -6.42
C THR A 36 25.42 20.89 -6.74
N LEU A 37 24.59 20.53 -5.77
CA LEU A 37 23.26 20.01 -6.08
C LEU A 37 22.37 21.20 -6.52
N ALA A 38 21.67 21.03 -7.65
CA ALA A 38 20.67 21.96 -8.17
C ALA A 38 21.07 23.47 -8.23
N GLY A 39 22.37 23.79 -8.27
CA GLY A 39 22.89 25.17 -8.36
C GLY A 39 22.92 25.95 -7.04
N THR A 40 22.72 25.31 -5.88
CA THR A 40 22.80 25.95 -4.56
C THR A 40 24.11 25.58 -3.85
N LEU A 41 24.63 26.46 -2.99
CA LEU A 41 25.76 26.18 -2.10
C LEU A 41 25.31 25.24 -0.98
N THR A 42 25.83 24.01 -0.96
CA THR A 42 25.63 23.02 0.11
C THR A 42 26.82 23.01 1.07
N SER A 43 26.59 22.52 2.30
CA SER A 43 27.63 22.25 3.31
C SER A 43 28.57 21.09 2.92
N PHE A 44 28.07 20.14 2.11
CA PHE A 44 28.80 18.96 1.64
C PHE A 44 30.06 19.29 0.81
N ASN A 45 31.21 18.83 1.31
CA ASN A 45 32.46 18.75 0.56
C ASN A 45 32.53 17.38 -0.15
N PRO A 46 33.35 17.22 -1.21
CA PRO A 46 33.63 15.90 -1.78
C PRO A 46 34.25 14.96 -0.74
N VAL A 47 33.53 13.89 -0.40
CA VAL A 47 33.91 12.86 0.57
C VAL A 47 34.43 11.59 -0.12
N PHE A 48 34.95 10.64 0.65
CA PHE A 48 35.28 9.30 0.15
C PHE A 48 33.99 8.50 -0.10
N THR A 49 33.86 7.88 -1.26
CA THR A 49 32.77 6.93 -1.57
C THR A 49 33.16 5.52 -1.14
N ILE A 50 32.29 4.83 -0.40
CA ILE A 50 32.49 3.42 -0.06
C ILE A 50 32.62 2.60 -1.37
N PRO A 51 33.58 1.65 -1.48
CA PRO A 51 33.69 0.83 -2.69
C PRO A 51 32.42 -0.02 -2.91
N PRO A 52 31.86 -0.13 -4.14
CA PRO A 52 30.69 -0.97 -4.41
C PRO A 52 30.84 -2.44 -3.99
N THR A 53 32.08 -2.95 -3.91
CA THR A 53 32.39 -4.30 -3.42
C THR A 53 32.18 -4.49 -1.91
N ALA A 54 31.91 -3.43 -1.15
CA ALA A 54 31.50 -3.54 0.26
C ALA A 54 30.03 -3.99 0.40
N ASP A 55 29.24 -3.83 -0.66
CA ASP A 55 27.80 -4.13 -0.72
C ASP A 55 27.51 -5.47 -1.42
N GLN A 56 28.54 -6.29 -1.66
CA GLN A 56 28.47 -7.52 -2.47
C GLN A 56 28.53 -8.77 -1.59
N GLY A 57 27.37 -9.39 -1.40
CA GLY A 57 27.21 -10.66 -0.68
C GLY A 57 27.70 -11.88 -1.47
N VAL A 58 27.71 -13.05 -0.82
CA VAL A 58 28.03 -14.32 -1.49
C VAL A 58 26.84 -14.78 -2.32
N THR A 59 27.09 -15.23 -3.55
CA THR A 59 26.00 -15.68 -4.43
C THR A 59 25.52 -17.09 -4.04
N GLN A 60 24.42 -17.17 -3.30
CA GLN A 60 23.72 -18.41 -2.96
C GLN A 60 22.57 -18.68 -3.95
N LEU A 61 21.98 -19.87 -3.88
CA LEU A 61 20.77 -20.23 -4.62
C LEU A 61 19.70 -20.65 -3.60
N PRO A 62 18.53 -19.97 -3.54
CA PRO A 62 17.45 -20.37 -2.63
C PRO A 62 17.04 -21.83 -2.82
N ASN A 63 16.86 -22.57 -1.72
CA ASN A 63 16.62 -24.00 -1.75
C ASN A 63 15.31 -24.38 -2.48
N ILE A 64 14.35 -23.46 -2.60
CA ILE A 64 13.11 -23.65 -3.38
C ILE A 64 13.34 -23.68 -4.90
N TYR A 65 14.50 -23.21 -5.39
CA TYR A 65 14.89 -23.16 -6.80
C TYR A 65 16.10 -24.06 -7.12
N ASP A 66 16.76 -24.62 -6.11
CA ASP A 66 17.97 -25.42 -6.27
C ASP A 66 17.62 -26.90 -6.62
N PRO A 67 17.93 -27.40 -7.84
CA PRO A 67 17.63 -28.77 -8.26
C PRO A 67 18.53 -29.82 -7.61
N GLN A 68 19.48 -29.41 -6.76
CA GLN A 68 20.33 -30.24 -5.91
C GLN A 68 20.05 -30.00 -4.41
N ALA A 69 19.01 -29.25 -4.04
CA ALA A 69 18.48 -29.27 -2.68
C ALA A 69 17.93 -30.67 -2.37
N VAL A 70 18.08 -31.11 -1.12
CA VAL A 70 17.49 -32.37 -0.65
C VAL A 70 16.12 -32.03 -0.05
N ASP A 71 15.06 -32.71 -0.48
CA ASP A 71 13.78 -32.57 0.21
C ASP A 71 13.87 -33.29 1.57
N ALA A 72 13.70 -32.53 2.65
CA ALA A 72 13.78 -33.05 4.00
C ALA A 72 12.61 -34.02 4.30
N GLN A 73 11.46 -33.87 3.62
CA GLN A 73 10.31 -34.78 3.73
C GLN A 73 10.63 -36.20 3.24
N ASP A 74 11.53 -36.34 2.25
CA ASP A 74 11.91 -37.64 1.66
C ASP A 74 12.96 -38.41 2.49
N VAL A 75 13.74 -37.72 3.34
CA VAL A 75 14.93 -38.30 3.98
C VAL A 75 14.95 -38.27 5.51
N CYS A 76 14.24 -37.34 6.16
CA CYS A 76 14.25 -37.20 7.61
C CYS A 76 13.24 -38.14 8.27
N PRO A 77 13.56 -38.74 9.43
CA PRO A 77 12.73 -39.80 10.01
C PRO A 77 11.40 -39.30 10.59
N GLY A 78 11.29 -38.00 10.89
CA GLY A 78 10.25 -37.46 11.76
C GLY A 78 10.39 -37.94 13.21
N TYR A 79 9.33 -37.78 14.00
CA TYR A 79 9.31 -38.08 15.43
C TYR A 79 8.30 -39.18 15.80
N LYS A 80 8.31 -39.64 17.05
CA LYS A 80 7.27 -40.46 17.70
C LYS A 80 6.98 -39.87 19.09
N ALA A 81 5.72 -39.70 19.45
CA ALA A 81 5.33 -39.26 20.78
C ALA A 81 5.31 -40.40 21.80
N SER A 82 5.80 -40.14 23.01
CA SER A 82 5.72 -40.98 24.22
C SER A 82 5.27 -40.17 25.44
N ASP A 83 5.07 -40.87 26.56
CA ASP A 83 4.90 -40.25 27.90
C ASP A 83 3.80 -39.18 27.97
N LEU A 84 2.65 -39.53 27.39
CA LEU A 84 1.48 -38.66 27.22
C LEU A 84 0.81 -38.32 28.57
N GLU A 85 0.64 -37.03 28.86
CA GLU A 85 -0.24 -36.54 29.93
C GLU A 85 -1.34 -35.65 29.32
N GLU A 86 -2.61 -36.09 29.40
CA GLU A 86 -3.77 -35.37 28.86
C GLU A 86 -4.77 -35.01 29.98
N ASN A 87 -5.31 -33.79 29.93
CA ASN A 87 -6.33 -33.29 30.86
C ASN A 87 -7.23 -32.25 30.16
N ASP A 88 -8.26 -31.75 30.87
CA ASP A 88 -9.25 -30.83 30.29
C ASP A 88 -8.65 -29.51 29.74
N LYS A 89 -7.44 -29.11 30.16
CA LYS A 89 -6.73 -27.91 29.65
C LYS A 89 -5.80 -28.18 28.45
N GLY A 90 -5.53 -29.43 28.10
CA GLY A 90 -4.60 -29.75 27.02
C GLY A 90 -3.81 -31.04 27.27
N LEU A 91 -2.66 -31.13 26.61
CA LEU A 91 -1.91 -32.37 26.46
C LEU A 91 -0.42 -32.07 26.37
N SER A 92 0.41 -32.83 27.07
CA SER A 92 1.87 -32.84 26.88
C SER A 92 2.36 -34.23 26.47
N ALA A 93 3.50 -34.25 25.78
CA ALA A 93 4.19 -35.47 25.36
C ALA A 93 5.68 -35.20 25.15
N ILE A 94 6.51 -36.25 25.25
CA ILE A 94 7.88 -36.22 24.72
C ILE A 94 7.83 -36.68 23.26
N LEU A 95 8.47 -35.95 22.34
CA LEU A 95 8.67 -36.41 20.97
C LEU A 95 10.13 -36.86 20.81
N THR A 96 10.35 -38.15 20.59
CA THR A 96 11.69 -38.71 20.30
C THR A 96 11.85 -38.91 18.79
N LEU A 97 13.04 -38.64 18.26
CA LEU A 97 13.35 -38.83 16.84
C LEU A 97 13.09 -40.30 16.40
N ALA A 98 12.35 -40.50 15.32
CA ALA A 98 11.80 -41.81 14.93
C ALA A 98 12.79 -42.77 14.27
N GLY A 99 14.04 -42.34 14.07
CA GLY A 99 15.02 -43.05 13.26
C GLY A 99 16.44 -42.52 13.47
N LYS A 100 17.23 -42.46 12.40
CA LYS A 100 18.54 -41.81 12.43
C LYS A 100 18.39 -40.33 12.08
N PRO A 101 19.13 -39.42 12.75
CA PRO A 101 19.34 -38.06 12.29
C PRO A 101 19.67 -37.99 10.79
N CYS A 102 19.01 -37.08 10.08
CA CYS A 102 19.27 -36.77 8.68
C CYS A 102 20.34 -35.67 8.54
N ASN A 103 20.35 -34.67 9.44
CA ASN A 103 21.27 -33.52 9.48
C ASN A 103 21.48 -32.86 8.11
N ILE A 104 20.37 -32.46 7.47
CA ILE A 104 20.36 -31.94 6.10
C ILE A 104 20.65 -30.44 6.09
N TYR A 105 19.95 -29.66 6.92
CA TYR A 105 20.02 -28.21 6.97
C TYR A 105 20.43 -27.65 8.34
N GLY A 106 20.43 -28.49 9.37
CA GLY A 106 21.09 -28.28 10.66
C GLY A 106 21.49 -29.61 11.28
N ILE A 107 21.45 -29.69 12.61
CA ILE A 107 21.58 -30.93 13.39
C ILE A 107 20.23 -31.28 14.01
N ASP A 108 19.74 -32.51 13.80
CA ASP A 108 18.46 -32.99 14.39
C ASP A 108 18.47 -32.91 15.93
N VAL A 109 17.31 -32.64 16.52
CA VAL A 109 17.11 -32.71 17.98
C VAL A 109 16.56 -34.07 18.39
N ASP A 110 17.31 -34.83 19.21
CA ASP A 110 16.93 -36.20 19.63
C ASP A 110 15.59 -36.26 20.41
N GLU A 111 15.34 -35.29 21.30
CA GLU A 111 14.10 -35.18 22.09
C GLU A 111 13.55 -33.74 22.14
N LEU A 112 12.26 -33.60 21.80
CA LEU A 112 11.47 -32.38 21.94
C LEU A 112 10.39 -32.58 23.03
N ASP A 113 9.96 -31.50 23.66
CA ASP A 113 8.72 -31.47 24.44
C ASP A 113 7.59 -30.87 23.57
N LEU A 114 6.44 -31.55 23.54
CA LEU A 114 5.18 -31.06 22.99
C LEU A 114 4.29 -30.57 24.14
N GLN A 115 3.76 -29.35 24.01
CA GLN A 115 2.73 -28.81 24.87
C GLN A 115 1.57 -28.26 24.03
N VAL A 116 0.38 -28.81 24.23
CA VAL A 116 -0.89 -28.36 23.65
C VAL A 116 -1.73 -27.70 24.74
N GLU A 117 -2.34 -26.56 24.44
CA GLU A 117 -3.17 -25.81 25.38
C GLU A 117 -4.50 -25.41 24.73
N TYR A 118 -5.62 -25.79 25.36
CA TYR A 118 -6.93 -25.21 25.07
C TYR A 118 -7.04 -23.88 25.83
N GLN A 119 -6.47 -22.82 25.24
CA GLN A 119 -6.26 -21.54 25.94
C GLN A 119 -7.53 -20.71 26.14
N ALA A 120 -8.46 -20.77 25.20
CA ALA A 120 -9.70 -20.01 25.23
C ALA A 120 -10.83 -20.77 24.53
N LYS A 121 -12.03 -20.16 24.47
CA LYS A 121 -13.12 -20.71 23.67
C LYS A 121 -12.73 -20.85 22.19
N GLY A 122 -12.21 -19.79 21.56
CA GLY A 122 -11.81 -19.80 20.15
C GLY A 122 -10.33 -20.13 19.89
N ARG A 123 -9.47 -20.19 20.93
CA ARG A 123 -8.01 -20.29 20.79
C ARG A 123 -7.43 -21.59 21.33
N LEU A 124 -6.59 -22.24 20.51
CA LEU A 124 -5.79 -23.42 20.85
C LEU A 124 -4.32 -23.15 20.48
N ALA A 125 -3.39 -23.45 21.39
CA ALA A 125 -1.96 -23.35 21.14
C ALA A 125 -1.29 -24.73 21.01
N VAL A 126 -0.33 -24.87 20.11
CA VAL A 126 0.56 -26.03 19.97
C VAL A 126 2.00 -25.52 20.00
N ASN A 127 2.72 -25.85 21.06
CA ASN A 127 4.13 -25.55 21.26
C ASN A 127 4.97 -26.84 21.14
N ILE A 128 6.06 -26.79 20.38
CA ILE A 128 7.08 -27.83 20.33
C ILE A 128 8.45 -27.15 20.45
N THR A 129 9.24 -27.57 21.42
CA THR A 129 10.57 -27.00 21.74
C THR A 129 11.58 -28.10 22.12
N PRO A 130 12.91 -27.84 22.08
CA PRO A 130 13.90 -28.80 22.52
C PRO A 130 13.80 -29.02 24.04
N LYS A 131 13.72 -30.29 24.45
CA LYS A 131 13.52 -30.71 25.85
C LYS A 131 14.72 -30.39 26.76
N HIS A 132 15.93 -30.37 26.20
CA HIS A 132 17.19 -30.23 26.93
C HIS A 132 17.92 -28.91 26.62
N LEU A 133 17.27 -27.78 26.94
CA LEU A 133 17.83 -26.44 26.78
C LEU A 133 18.70 -26.03 27.99
N GLU A 134 19.96 -26.45 27.99
CA GLU A 134 20.99 -25.89 28.87
C GLU A 134 21.75 -24.73 28.22
N ALA A 135 22.28 -23.80 29.03
CA ALA A 135 23.16 -22.72 28.56
C ALA A 135 24.46 -23.22 27.89
N SER A 136 24.83 -24.47 28.14
CA SER A 136 25.94 -25.22 27.54
C SER A 136 25.66 -25.71 26.11
N ASN A 137 24.39 -25.79 25.71
CA ASN A 137 23.94 -26.39 24.44
C ASN A 137 23.02 -25.44 23.63
N ARG A 138 23.06 -24.13 23.95
CA ARG A 138 22.09 -23.12 23.51
C ARG A 138 22.29 -22.63 22.07
N SER A 139 22.49 -23.54 21.12
CA SER A 139 22.41 -23.24 19.68
C SER A 139 20.97 -23.00 19.21
N HIS A 140 19.99 -23.44 19.99
CA HIS A 140 18.59 -23.09 19.82
C HIS A 140 18.24 -21.84 20.62
N TRP A 141 17.79 -20.79 19.92
CA TRP A 141 17.14 -19.63 20.51
C TRP A 141 15.62 -19.79 20.41
N VAL A 142 14.88 -19.34 21.43
CA VAL A 142 13.41 -19.42 21.51
C VAL A 142 12.88 -18.07 21.95
N VAL A 143 11.84 -17.58 21.27
CA VAL A 143 11.27 -16.23 21.43
C VAL A 143 10.90 -15.96 22.90
N PRO A 144 11.55 -15.01 23.60
CA PRO A 144 11.19 -14.63 24.95
C PRO A 144 9.80 -13.98 25.02
N GLU A 145 9.03 -14.27 26.08
CA GLU A 145 7.66 -13.72 26.25
C GLU A 145 7.64 -12.23 26.65
N ASP A 146 8.73 -11.73 27.22
CA ASP A 146 8.94 -10.30 27.50
C ASP A 146 9.29 -9.50 26.22
N LEU A 147 9.87 -10.15 25.22
CA LEU A 147 10.18 -9.56 23.92
C LEU A 147 8.97 -9.59 22.98
N ILE A 148 8.38 -10.77 22.77
CA ILE A 148 7.10 -10.95 22.05
C ILE A 148 6.15 -11.76 22.95
N PRO A 149 5.10 -11.14 23.51
CA PRO A 149 4.13 -11.83 24.36
C PRO A 149 3.57 -13.10 23.74
N ARG A 150 3.45 -14.15 24.57
CA ARG A 150 2.74 -15.37 24.21
C ARG A 150 1.27 -15.23 24.67
N PRO A 151 0.28 -15.58 23.83
CA PRO A 151 -1.12 -15.64 24.23
C PRO A 151 -1.29 -16.45 25.53
N GLN A 152 -1.99 -15.84 26.50
CA GLN A 152 -2.22 -16.45 27.81
C GLN A 152 -3.51 -17.27 27.80
N ALA A 153 -3.60 -18.26 28.69
CA ALA A 153 -4.83 -19.05 28.88
C ALA A 153 -5.85 -18.31 29.76
N GLU A 154 -7.13 -18.44 29.43
CA GLU A 154 -8.25 -17.86 30.17
C GLU A 154 -8.69 -18.78 31.32
N ASP A 155 -9.17 -18.22 32.43
CA ASP A 155 -9.54 -18.97 33.64
C ASP A 155 -10.61 -20.04 33.37
N TRP A 156 -11.54 -19.78 32.44
CA TRP A 156 -12.72 -20.61 32.17
C TRP A 156 -13.08 -20.63 30.67
N PHE A 157 -12.78 -21.73 29.99
CA PHE A 157 -13.08 -21.94 28.56
C PHE A 157 -14.12 -23.07 28.39
N GLU A 158 -15.37 -22.83 28.80
CA GLU A 158 -16.43 -23.83 28.62
C GLU A 158 -16.66 -24.14 27.13
N HIS A 159 -16.24 -25.36 26.74
CA HIS A 159 -16.46 -25.97 25.42
C HIS A 159 -15.88 -25.18 24.24
N THR A 160 -14.55 -25.13 24.14
CA THR A 160 -13.87 -24.77 22.89
C THR A 160 -14.31 -25.67 21.73
N ASP A 161 -14.54 -25.07 20.56
CA ASP A 161 -14.88 -25.81 19.34
C ASP A 161 -13.65 -26.45 18.68
N LEU A 162 -12.43 -26.11 19.12
CA LEU A 162 -11.20 -26.72 18.61
C LEU A 162 -10.86 -28.02 19.34
N LYS A 163 -10.28 -28.96 18.61
CA LYS A 163 -9.85 -30.27 19.09
C LYS A 163 -8.51 -30.65 18.46
N PHE A 164 -7.53 -30.93 19.30
CA PHE A 164 -6.28 -31.55 18.88
C PHE A 164 -6.51 -33.06 18.71
N ASN A 165 -6.14 -33.63 17.56
CA ASN A 165 -5.93 -35.07 17.40
C ASN A 165 -4.48 -35.31 16.99
N TRP A 166 -3.95 -36.49 17.31
CA TRP A 166 -2.61 -36.90 16.90
C TRP A 166 -2.53 -38.41 16.64
N GLY A 167 -1.42 -38.84 16.06
CA GLY A 167 -1.06 -40.24 15.92
C GLY A 167 0.41 -40.42 15.61
N ASN A 168 0.92 -41.65 15.80
CA ASN A 168 2.35 -41.97 15.64
C ASN A 168 2.69 -42.67 14.31
N GLU A 169 1.72 -43.07 13.49
CA GLU A 169 1.97 -43.88 12.30
C GLU A 169 1.69 -43.12 11.00
N PRO A 170 2.63 -43.12 10.01
CA PRO A 170 3.96 -43.76 10.05
C PRO A 170 4.99 -43.04 10.93
N SER A 171 4.80 -41.73 11.12
CA SER A 171 5.53 -40.79 11.98
C SER A 171 4.53 -40.04 12.87
N PHE A 172 5.02 -39.26 13.84
CA PHE A 172 4.18 -38.35 14.62
C PHE A 172 3.54 -37.30 13.72
N TRP A 173 2.21 -37.21 13.77
CA TRP A 173 1.42 -36.17 13.13
C TRP A 173 0.35 -35.65 14.09
N PHE A 174 -0.10 -34.42 13.85
CA PHE A 174 -1.29 -33.87 14.50
C PHE A 174 -2.26 -33.23 13.51
N ASN A 175 -3.48 -32.97 13.98
CA ASN A 175 -4.44 -32.13 13.30
C ASN A 175 -5.31 -31.34 14.28
N ILE A 176 -5.85 -30.22 13.81
CA ILE A 176 -6.81 -29.39 14.51
C ILE A 176 -8.17 -29.56 13.82
N GLU A 177 -9.15 -30.07 14.55
CA GLU A 177 -10.50 -30.38 14.10
C GLU A 177 -11.52 -29.46 14.80
N ARG A 178 -12.49 -28.93 14.05
CA ARG A 178 -13.61 -28.17 14.60
C ARG A 178 -14.73 -29.12 15.04
N ARG A 179 -14.94 -29.33 16.34
CA ARG A 179 -15.88 -30.31 16.95
C ARG A 179 -17.32 -30.20 16.44
N SER A 180 -17.80 -28.99 16.16
CA SER A 180 -19.16 -28.72 15.67
C SER A 180 -19.42 -29.23 14.24
N THR A 181 -18.36 -29.51 13.47
CA THR A 181 -18.45 -29.91 12.05
C THR A 181 -17.64 -31.17 11.72
N GLY A 182 -16.49 -31.39 12.33
CA GLY A 182 -15.48 -32.34 11.86
C GLY A 182 -14.62 -31.81 10.71
N ASP A 183 -14.69 -30.51 10.38
CA ASP A 183 -13.74 -29.87 9.46
C ASP A 183 -12.34 -29.85 10.09
N VAL A 184 -11.33 -30.23 9.32
CA VAL A 184 -9.93 -30.28 9.77
C VAL A 184 -9.23 -29.05 9.22
N ILE A 185 -9.06 -28.05 10.08
CA ILE A 185 -8.54 -26.73 9.68
C ILE A 185 -7.02 -26.77 9.42
N PHE A 186 -6.29 -27.59 10.16
CA PHE A 186 -4.84 -27.77 10.02
C PHE A 186 -4.45 -29.25 10.21
N THR A 187 -3.53 -29.80 9.41
CA THR A 187 -3.01 -31.16 9.60
C THR A 187 -1.62 -31.39 9.02
N THR A 188 -0.76 -32.04 9.81
CA THR A 188 0.56 -32.56 9.39
C THR A 188 0.52 -34.05 9.02
N LYS A 189 -0.66 -34.58 8.69
CA LYS A 189 -0.87 -36.03 8.57
C LYS A 189 -0.41 -36.55 7.22
N GLY A 190 0.64 -37.37 7.23
CA GLY A 190 1.27 -37.92 6.03
C GLY A 190 2.56 -37.21 5.65
N THR A 191 3.00 -36.24 6.46
CA THR A 191 4.27 -35.50 6.31
C THR A 191 5.18 -35.79 7.49
N HIS A 192 6.45 -35.40 7.39
CA HIS A 192 7.44 -35.52 8.45
C HIS A 192 7.63 -34.16 9.15
N LEU A 193 7.47 -34.18 10.47
CA LEU A 193 7.90 -33.09 11.34
C LEU A 193 9.43 -33.07 11.39
N ILE A 194 10.06 -31.99 10.91
CA ILE A 194 11.53 -31.84 10.92
C ILE A 194 11.90 -30.75 11.91
N TYR A 195 12.88 -31.04 12.77
CA TYR A 195 13.36 -30.11 13.79
C TYR A 195 14.88 -30.23 13.94
N GLU A 196 15.60 -29.41 13.20
CA GLU A 196 17.05 -29.25 13.25
C GLU A 196 17.42 -27.88 13.85
N ASN A 197 18.65 -27.69 14.33
CA ASN A 197 19.05 -26.46 15.03
C ASN A 197 19.15 -25.18 14.17
N GLN A 198 19.12 -25.30 12.84
CA GLN A 198 19.02 -24.17 11.89
C GLN A 198 17.93 -24.38 10.83
N PHE A 199 17.05 -25.37 10.99
CA PHE A 199 15.98 -25.65 10.05
C PHE A 199 14.81 -26.38 10.72
N VAL A 200 13.61 -25.82 10.64
CA VAL A 200 12.38 -26.48 11.10
C VAL A 200 11.35 -26.42 9.98
N GLU A 201 10.74 -27.58 9.67
CA GLU A 201 9.67 -27.66 8.67
C GLU A 201 8.37 -28.22 9.27
N VAL A 202 7.28 -27.50 9.03
CA VAL A 202 5.92 -27.92 9.37
C VAL A 202 5.02 -27.77 8.14
N VAL A 203 4.55 -28.91 7.62
CA VAL A 203 3.66 -28.95 6.45
C VAL A 203 2.21 -29.08 6.89
N ASN A 204 1.34 -28.26 6.32
CA ASN A 204 -0.11 -28.27 6.51
C ASN A 204 -0.82 -28.64 5.20
N SER A 205 -1.63 -29.70 5.18
CA SER A 205 -2.49 -30.00 4.03
C SER A 205 -3.68 -29.04 3.96
N LEU A 206 -3.97 -28.53 2.77
CA LEU A 206 -5.01 -27.53 2.49
C LEU A 206 -6.02 -28.05 1.45
N PRO A 207 -7.27 -27.53 1.43
CA PRO A 207 -8.23 -27.90 0.40
C PRO A 207 -7.82 -27.35 -0.98
N GLU A 208 -8.19 -28.06 -2.05
CA GLU A 208 -7.95 -27.63 -3.43
C GLU A 208 -8.56 -26.25 -3.70
N ASP A 209 -7.71 -25.31 -4.14
CA ASP A 209 -8.03 -23.89 -4.35
C ASP A 209 -8.52 -23.15 -3.09
N TYR A 210 -7.76 -23.26 -1.99
CA TYR A 210 -7.99 -22.50 -0.75
C TYR A 210 -8.03 -20.97 -0.94
N ASN A 211 -8.69 -20.29 -0.01
CA ASN A 211 -8.76 -18.82 0.05
C ASN A 211 -7.96 -18.36 1.27
N LEU A 212 -6.66 -18.14 1.09
CA LEU A 212 -5.72 -17.77 2.14
C LEU A 212 -5.26 -16.32 1.97
N TYR A 213 -5.18 -15.59 3.09
CA TYR A 213 -4.89 -14.16 3.14
C TYR A 213 -3.88 -13.88 4.27
N GLY A 214 -3.01 -12.88 4.11
CA GLY A 214 -1.98 -12.50 5.10
C GLY A 214 -0.57 -12.89 4.68
N LEU A 215 0.23 -13.41 5.63
CA LEU A 215 1.67 -13.69 5.50
C LEU A 215 2.46 -12.46 5.01
N GLY A 216 2.56 -11.42 5.83
CA GLY A 216 3.24 -10.17 5.46
C GLY A 216 4.76 -10.17 5.70
N GLU A 217 5.52 -9.24 5.12
CA GLU A 217 5.10 -8.21 4.15
C GLU A 217 5.55 -8.53 2.71
N ARG A 218 4.73 -8.14 1.72
CA ARG A 218 4.98 -8.23 0.28
C ARG A 218 4.00 -7.38 -0.55
N ILE A 219 4.41 -7.01 -1.76
CA ILE A 219 3.47 -6.58 -2.81
C ILE A 219 2.92 -7.84 -3.51
N HIS A 220 1.63 -8.13 -3.34
CA HIS A 220 0.90 -9.23 -3.99
C HIS A 220 -0.60 -8.89 -4.09
N GLY A 221 -1.39 -9.71 -4.80
CA GLY A 221 -2.85 -9.69 -4.69
C GLY A 221 -3.34 -10.15 -3.31
N LEU A 222 -4.55 -9.78 -2.90
CA LEU A 222 -5.01 -9.98 -1.52
C LEU A 222 -5.17 -11.46 -1.15
N ARG A 223 -5.77 -12.25 -2.05
CA ARG A 223 -5.85 -13.71 -1.93
C ARG A 223 -4.55 -14.31 -2.47
N LEU A 224 -3.81 -15.00 -1.61
CA LEU A 224 -2.54 -15.60 -2.02
C LEU A 224 -2.76 -16.76 -3.00
N ASN A 225 -1.94 -16.78 -4.05
CA ASN A 225 -2.00 -17.83 -5.08
C ASN A 225 -1.47 -19.18 -4.56
N ASN A 226 -2.04 -20.27 -5.10
CA ASN A 226 -1.78 -21.63 -4.64
C ASN A 226 -0.47 -22.28 -5.20
N ASN A 227 0.43 -21.50 -5.79
CA ASN A 227 1.79 -21.90 -6.14
C ASN A 227 2.73 -20.70 -6.00
N PHE A 228 3.05 -20.34 -4.76
CA PHE A 228 3.76 -19.12 -4.39
C PHE A 228 4.78 -19.42 -3.28
N THR A 229 5.66 -18.47 -2.93
CA THR A 229 6.47 -18.58 -1.71
C THR A 229 6.49 -17.24 -1.00
N ALA A 230 5.75 -17.18 0.11
CA ALA A 230 5.69 -16.02 0.98
C ALA A 230 6.89 -16.05 1.93
N THR A 231 8.06 -15.60 1.45
CA THR A 231 9.25 -15.42 2.30
C THR A 231 9.02 -14.29 3.31
N ILE A 232 9.51 -14.46 4.53
CA ILE A 232 9.40 -13.52 5.65
C ILE A 232 10.81 -13.31 6.21
N TYR A 233 11.39 -12.16 5.88
CA TYR A 233 12.62 -11.61 6.45
C TYR A 233 12.63 -10.10 6.12
N ALA A 234 12.81 -9.24 7.11
CA ALA A 234 12.79 -7.79 6.93
C ALA A 234 13.91 -7.35 5.97
N ALA A 235 13.58 -6.56 4.95
CA ALA A 235 14.51 -6.18 3.89
C ALA A 235 14.30 -4.75 3.40
N ASP A 236 15.39 -3.99 3.33
CA ASP A 236 15.45 -2.66 2.75
C ASP A 236 15.50 -2.77 1.22
N VAL A 237 14.33 -2.70 0.56
CA VAL A 237 14.23 -2.85 -0.90
C VAL A 237 12.97 -2.18 -1.44
N GLY A 238 13.08 -1.47 -2.58
CA GLY A 238 11.98 -0.69 -3.17
C GLY A 238 10.88 -1.53 -3.81
N ASP A 239 9.93 -1.98 -3.00
CA ASP A 239 8.66 -2.65 -3.36
C ASP A 239 8.70 -3.68 -4.53
N PRO A 240 9.61 -4.67 -4.53
CA PRO A 240 9.56 -5.78 -5.47
C PRO A 240 8.31 -6.64 -5.29
N ILE A 241 7.52 -6.75 -6.37
CA ILE A 241 6.37 -7.65 -6.49
C ILE A 241 6.80 -9.10 -6.20
N ASP A 242 5.96 -9.83 -5.46
CA ASP A 242 6.12 -11.26 -5.12
C ASP A 242 7.33 -11.62 -4.23
N ARG A 243 8.05 -10.66 -3.64
CA ARG A 243 9.19 -10.89 -2.72
C ARG A 243 8.91 -10.42 -1.28
N ASN A 244 9.86 -10.62 -0.36
CA ASN A 244 9.80 -10.10 1.00
C ASN A 244 10.19 -8.60 1.05
N LEU A 245 9.58 -7.85 1.97
CA LEU A 245 9.80 -6.41 2.18
C LEU A 245 10.17 -6.13 3.66
N TYR A 246 9.86 -4.93 4.15
CA TYR A 246 10.22 -4.38 5.45
C TYR A 246 9.61 -5.15 6.63
N GLY A 247 8.31 -5.47 6.57
CA GLY A 247 7.57 -6.11 7.66
C GLY A 247 7.62 -7.64 7.69
N SER A 248 7.40 -8.20 8.87
CA SER A 248 7.35 -9.65 9.15
C SER A 248 6.11 -10.04 9.96
N HIS A 249 5.13 -10.63 9.28
CA HIS A 249 3.81 -10.98 9.84
C HIS A 249 3.45 -12.45 9.53
N PRO A 250 3.98 -13.43 10.29
CA PRO A 250 3.72 -14.87 10.12
C PRO A 250 2.33 -15.30 10.62
N PHE A 251 1.29 -14.63 10.12
CA PHE A 251 -0.12 -14.90 10.38
C PHE A 251 -0.88 -15.07 9.06
N TYR A 252 -1.73 -16.10 8.97
CA TYR A 252 -2.70 -16.22 7.88
C TYR A 252 -4.12 -16.45 8.37
N LEU A 253 -5.07 -16.02 7.53
CA LEU A 253 -6.49 -16.31 7.59
C LEU A 253 -6.82 -17.25 6.42
N GLU A 254 -7.60 -18.31 6.65
CA GLU A 254 -8.18 -19.13 5.57
C GLU A 254 -9.72 -19.10 5.63
N THR A 255 -10.39 -18.95 4.49
CA THR A 255 -11.85 -18.99 4.36
C THR A 255 -12.31 -20.18 3.50
N ARG A 256 -13.25 -20.98 4.03
CA ARG A 256 -13.84 -22.15 3.39
C ARG A 256 -15.35 -21.98 3.20
N TYR A 257 -15.88 -22.53 2.11
CA TYR A 257 -17.29 -22.42 1.71
C TYR A 257 -18.01 -23.76 1.83
N PHE A 258 -19.30 -23.73 2.23
CA PHE A 258 -20.11 -24.92 2.46
C PHE A 258 -21.54 -24.75 1.89
N ASN A 259 -22.24 -25.86 1.64
CA ASN A 259 -23.62 -25.86 1.12
C ASN A 259 -24.66 -25.63 2.24
N LYS A 260 -25.25 -24.43 2.24
CA LYS A 260 -26.18 -23.92 3.27
C LYS A 260 -27.37 -24.85 3.50
N GLY A 261 -27.57 -25.25 4.76
CA GLY A 261 -28.74 -26.05 5.17
C GLY A 261 -28.80 -27.49 4.64
N SER A 262 -27.71 -28.04 4.11
CA SER A 262 -27.65 -29.44 3.69
C SER A 262 -27.19 -30.36 4.83
N ASN A 263 -27.75 -31.56 4.97
CA ASN A 263 -27.23 -32.60 5.89
C ASN A 263 -25.88 -33.23 5.42
N LYS A 264 -25.14 -32.50 4.56
CA LYS A 264 -23.77 -32.76 4.11
C LYS A 264 -22.82 -31.57 4.41
N SER A 265 -23.28 -30.55 5.14
CA SER A 265 -22.68 -29.21 5.38
C SER A 265 -21.24 -29.17 5.96
N ASN A 266 -20.63 -30.33 6.21
CA ASN A 266 -19.39 -30.44 6.98
C ASN A 266 -18.13 -30.68 6.12
N THR A 267 -18.27 -30.81 4.79
CA THR A 267 -17.14 -30.88 3.85
C THR A 267 -17.01 -29.54 3.11
N PRO A 268 -15.83 -28.89 3.11
CA PRO A 268 -15.59 -27.71 2.28
C PRO A 268 -15.86 -27.99 0.79
N LEU A 269 -16.44 -27.02 0.10
CA LEU A 269 -16.67 -27.08 -1.34
C LEU A 269 -15.39 -26.74 -2.09
N LYS A 270 -15.12 -27.46 -3.18
CA LYS A 270 -14.10 -27.07 -4.15
C LYS A 270 -14.58 -25.91 -5.01
N GLN A 271 -13.64 -25.13 -5.55
CA GLN A 271 -13.95 -24.05 -6.50
C GLN A 271 -14.82 -24.51 -7.69
N SER A 272 -14.65 -25.75 -8.16
CA SER A 272 -15.48 -26.36 -9.22
C SER A 272 -16.93 -26.66 -8.82
N GLU A 273 -17.26 -26.65 -7.53
CA GLU A 273 -18.61 -26.83 -6.98
C GLU A 273 -19.28 -25.47 -6.66
N LEU A 274 -18.56 -24.37 -6.85
CA LEU A 274 -19.11 -23.01 -6.74
C LEU A 274 -19.65 -22.59 -8.11
N HIS A 275 -20.91 -22.16 -8.16
CA HIS A 275 -21.65 -21.96 -9.40
C HIS A 275 -22.19 -20.52 -9.46
N GLN A 276 -21.57 -19.65 -10.25
CA GLN A 276 -21.99 -18.25 -10.46
C GLN A 276 -23.46 -18.11 -10.89
N ASP A 277 -23.97 -19.05 -11.70
CA ASP A 277 -25.38 -19.06 -12.15
C ASP A 277 -26.42 -19.18 -11.01
N SER A 278 -25.98 -19.47 -9.78
CA SER A 278 -26.86 -19.63 -8.61
C SER A 278 -27.46 -18.31 -8.11
N PHE A 279 -26.84 -17.16 -8.42
CA PHE A 279 -27.16 -15.86 -7.82
C PHE A 279 -28.38 -15.13 -8.46
N GLY A 280 -29.49 -15.86 -8.65
CA GLY A 280 -30.82 -15.23 -8.69
C GLY A 280 -31.26 -14.55 -10.00
N TYR A 281 -31.10 -15.20 -11.15
CA TYR A 281 -31.47 -14.74 -12.50
C TYR A 281 -32.97 -14.43 -12.76
N ASP A 282 -33.80 -14.24 -11.72
CA ASP A 282 -35.23 -13.90 -11.80
C ASP A 282 -35.61 -12.64 -10.99
N GLY A 283 -34.63 -11.79 -10.67
CA GLY A 283 -34.85 -10.43 -10.15
C GLY A 283 -35.42 -10.37 -8.73
N LYS A 284 -35.07 -11.34 -7.88
CA LYS A 284 -35.47 -11.39 -6.47
C LYS A 284 -34.33 -11.91 -5.58
N PRO A 285 -34.02 -11.24 -4.47
CA PRO A 285 -33.16 -11.79 -3.42
C PRO A 285 -33.67 -13.16 -2.97
N LYS A 286 -32.76 -14.14 -2.93
CA LYS A 286 -32.99 -15.51 -2.43
C LYS A 286 -32.04 -15.86 -1.27
N GLY A 287 -31.15 -14.93 -0.94
CA GLY A 287 -29.99 -15.12 -0.10
C GLY A 287 -28.90 -15.97 -0.75
N SER A 288 -27.66 -15.84 -0.29
CA SER A 288 -26.59 -16.70 -0.80
C SER A 288 -26.91 -18.19 -0.52
N PRO A 289 -26.68 -19.12 -1.49
CA PRO A 289 -26.81 -20.56 -1.27
C PRO A 289 -25.63 -21.16 -0.48
N TYR A 290 -24.60 -20.37 -0.20
CA TYR A 290 -23.40 -20.78 0.52
C TYR A 290 -23.42 -20.27 1.97
N GLU A 291 -22.68 -20.98 2.83
CA GLU A 291 -22.28 -20.52 4.16
C GLU A 291 -20.75 -20.58 4.25
N SER A 292 -20.10 -19.54 4.78
CA SER A 292 -18.64 -19.49 4.96
C SER A 292 -18.23 -19.86 6.39
N ARG A 293 -17.03 -20.44 6.56
CA ARG A 293 -16.30 -20.46 7.84
C ARG A 293 -14.86 -20.03 7.58
N SER A 294 -14.36 -19.11 8.39
CA SER A 294 -12.95 -18.69 8.39
C SER A 294 -12.27 -19.11 9.68
N HIS A 295 -10.97 -19.37 9.63
CA HIS A 295 -10.10 -19.63 10.78
C HIS A 295 -8.75 -18.93 10.58
N GLY A 296 -7.95 -18.78 11.64
CA GLY A 296 -6.63 -18.15 11.57
C GLY A 296 -5.51 -19.00 12.18
N VAL A 297 -4.29 -18.83 11.68
CA VAL A 297 -3.07 -19.47 12.20
C VAL A 297 -1.97 -18.43 12.33
N TYR A 298 -1.48 -18.21 13.56
CA TYR A 298 -0.29 -17.40 13.86
C TYR A 298 0.86 -18.32 14.24
N TYR A 299 2.02 -18.16 13.59
CA TYR A 299 3.26 -18.82 13.99
C TYR A 299 4.18 -17.80 14.68
N ARG A 300 4.28 -17.89 16.01
CA ARG A 300 5.13 -17.02 16.84
C ARG A 300 6.61 -17.42 16.69
N ASN A 301 7.24 -17.00 15.60
CA ASN A 301 8.66 -17.16 15.34
C ASN A 301 9.24 -15.90 14.68
N THR A 302 10.51 -15.60 14.98
CA THR A 302 11.23 -14.36 14.62
C THR A 302 12.30 -14.56 13.56
N HIS A 303 12.75 -15.79 13.33
CA HIS A 303 13.77 -16.12 12.35
C HIS A 303 13.27 -15.86 10.91
N GLY A 304 14.20 -15.71 9.97
CA GLY A 304 13.87 -15.75 8.55
C GLY A 304 13.21 -17.08 8.15
N MET A 305 12.22 -17.03 7.27
CA MET A 305 11.50 -18.23 6.82
C MET A 305 10.94 -18.11 5.41
N ASP A 306 10.82 -19.24 4.71
CA ASP A 306 9.94 -19.39 3.54
C ASP A 306 8.61 -20.00 3.97
N VAL A 307 7.50 -19.46 3.48
CA VAL A 307 6.19 -20.11 3.56
C VAL A 307 5.79 -20.53 2.15
N VAL A 308 6.02 -21.81 1.83
CA VAL A 308 5.87 -22.36 0.48
C VAL A 308 4.43 -22.81 0.26
N LEU A 309 3.71 -22.15 -0.63
CA LEU A 309 2.32 -22.46 -0.99
C LEU A 309 2.28 -23.38 -2.21
N LYS A 310 1.50 -24.47 -2.12
CA LYS A 310 1.24 -25.44 -3.19
C LYS A 310 -0.27 -25.74 -3.30
N PRO A 311 -0.75 -26.40 -4.38
CA PRO A 311 -2.20 -26.51 -4.65
C PRO A 311 -3.02 -27.29 -3.62
N ASP A 312 -2.35 -28.11 -2.80
CA ASP A 312 -2.93 -29.00 -1.79
C ASP A 312 -2.24 -28.93 -0.41
N HIS A 313 -1.23 -28.06 -0.24
CA HIS A 313 -0.53 -27.86 1.04
C HIS A 313 0.21 -26.52 1.14
N LEU A 314 0.62 -26.18 2.36
CA LEU A 314 1.52 -25.08 2.70
C LEU A 314 2.61 -25.60 3.63
N SER A 315 3.88 -25.30 3.34
CA SER A 315 5.02 -25.67 4.18
C SER A 315 5.66 -24.43 4.80
N TRP A 316 5.70 -24.36 6.12
CA TRP A 316 6.53 -23.40 6.86
C TRP A 316 7.96 -23.94 6.94
N ARG A 317 8.95 -23.18 6.48
CA ARG A 317 10.38 -23.53 6.49
C ARG A 317 11.18 -22.40 7.12
N THR A 318 11.55 -22.55 8.39
CA THR A 318 12.19 -21.48 9.19
C THR A 318 13.64 -21.81 9.54
N LEU A 319 14.48 -20.78 9.59
CA LEU A 319 15.92 -20.85 9.89
C LEU A 319 16.25 -21.14 11.37
N GLY A 320 15.23 -21.34 12.22
CA GLY A 320 15.41 -21.71 13.61
C GLY A 320 14.15 -21.52 14.46
N GLY A 321 14.33 -21.43 15.77
CA GLY A 321 13.27 -21.10 16.73
C GLY A 321 12.54 -22.30 17.33
N ALA A 322 11.29 -22.04 17.70
CA ALA A 322 10.31 -23.02 18.19
C ALA A 322 9.25 -23.32 17.12
N ILE A 323 8.39 -24.31 17.35
CA ILE A 323 7.08 -24.38 16.70
C ILE A 323 6.08 -23.89 17.73
N ASP A 324 5.60 -22.65 17.63
CA ASP A 324 4.67 -22.03 18.60
C ASP A 324 3.47 -21.49 17.80
N LEU A 325 2.52 -22.39 17.52
CA LEU A 325 1.39 -22.19 16.62
C LEU A 325 0.11 -21.90 17.41
N PHE A 326 -0.59 -20.83 17.04
CA PHE A 326 -1.87 -20.42 17.63
C PHE A 326 -2.98 -20.49 16.60
N PHE A 327 -3.99 -21.29 16.90
CA PHE A 327 -5.16 -21.54 16.08
C PHE A 327 -6.35 -20.76 16.61
N TYR A 328 -7.00 -20.01 15.72
CA TYR A 328 -8.19 -19.19 16.01
C TYR A 328 -9.37 -19.77 15.25
N ASP A 329 -10.43 -20.16 15.96
CA ASP A 329 -11.52 -20.93 15.36
C ASP A 329 -12.35 -20.09 14.37
N GLY A 330 -12.84 -18.92 14.80
CA GLY A 330 -13.87 -18.17 14.09
C GLY A 330 -15.25 -18.85 14.18
N PRO A 331 -16.29 -18.24 13.61
CA PRO A 331 -16.55 -18.63 12.21
C PRO A 331 -16.34 -17.52 11.17
N SER A 332 -16.24 -16.25 11.55
CA SER A 332 -16.06 -15.13 10.60
C SER A 332 -14.65 -14.52 10.66
N GLN A 333 -14.22 -13.87 9.57
CA GLN A 333 -12.95 -13.13 9.53
C GLN A 333 -12.86 -12.05 10.63
N PRO A 334 -13.92 -11.25 10.91
CA PRO A 334 -13.85 -10.27 11.98
C PRO A 334 -13.67 -10.90 13.37
N GLU A 335 -14.20 -12.10 13.63
CA GLU A 335 -13.99 -12.80 14.91
C GLU A 335 -12.54 -13.28 15.04
N VAL A 336 -12.01 -13.97 14.03
CA VAL A 336 -10.61 -14.44 13.99
C VAL A 336 -9.63 -13.28 14.21
N THR A 337 -9.83 -12.18 13.48
CA THR A 337 -8.95 -11.00 13.50
C THR A 337 -9.05 -10.26 14.85
N LYS A 338 -10.22 -10.28 15.50
CA LYS A 338 -10.42 -9.72 16.85
C LYS A 338 -9.78 -10.57 17.94
N GLU A 339 -9.86 -11.90 17.86
CA GLU A 339 -9.17 -12.77 18.81
C GLU A 339 -7.65 -12.67 18.67
N TYR A 340 -7.12 -12.69 17.45
CA TYR A 340 -5.69 -12.50 17.16
C TYR A 340 -5.13 -11.22 17.79
N GLN A 341 -5.78 -10.07 17.55
CA GLN A 341 -5.37 -8.79 18.17
C GLN A 341 -5.50 -8.81 19.69
N LYS A 342 -6.60 -9.32 20.24
CA LYS A 342 -6.82 -9.33 21.70
C LYS A 342 -5.88 -10.25 22.47
N SER A 343 -5.40 -11.34 21.87
CA SER A 343 -4.60 -12.34 22.60
C SER A 343 -3.13 -12.41 22.23
N ALA A 344 -2.72 -12.06 21.00
CA ALA A 344 -1.34 -12.18 20.55
C ALA A 344 -0.64 -10.84 20.34
N VAL A 345 -1.21 -9.98 19.49
CA VAL A 345 -0.47 -8.82 18.95
C VAL A 345 -0.79 -7.48 19.62
N GLY A 346 -1.84 -7.43 20.43
CA GLY A 346 -2.38 -6.21 21.02
C GLY A 346 -3.43 -5.55 20.14
N LEU A 347 -4.25 -4.69 20.75
CA LEU A 347 -5.19 -3.84 20.01
C LEU A 347 -4.44 -2.64 19.39
N PRO A 348 -4.88 -2.13 18.22
CA PRO A 348 -4.23 -1.00 17.55
C PRO A 348 -4.17 0.26 18.41
N ALA A 349 -3.13 1.09 18.21
CA ALA A 349 -3.04 2.40 18.84
C ALA A 349 -4.18 3.31 18.35
N MET A 350 -4.95 3.89 19.28
CA MET A 350 -5.83 5.00 18.97
C MET A 350 -4.97 6.21 18.56
N GLN A 351 -5.36 6.87 17.47
CA GLN A 351 -4.60 7.98 16.90
C GLN A 351 -5.09 9.34 17.43
N GLN A 352 -4.30 10.40 17.25
CA GLN A 352 -4.79 11.78 17.40
C GLN A 352 -5.61 12.16 16.16
N TYR A 353 -6.66 12.97 16.31
CA TYR A 353 -7.61 13.27 15.23
C TYR A 353 -6.95 13.98 14.03
N TRP A 354 -5.88 14.76 14.24
CA TRP A 354 -5.14 15.42 13.14
C TRP A 354 -4.44 14.44 12.19
N THR A 355 -4.04 13.28 12.68
CA THR A 355 -3.29 12.28 11.88
C THR A 355 -4.09 11.69 10.71
N PHE A 356 -5.40 11.94 10.67
CA PHE A 356 -6.30 11.59 9.57
C PHE A 356 -6.40 12.68 8.50
N GLY A 357 -5.69 13.81 8.61
CA GLY A 357 -5.66 14.86 7.60
C GLY A 357 -4.94 14.43 6.31
N TYR A 358 -4.49 15.43 5.53
CA TYR A 358 -3.56 15.23 4.42
C TYR A 358 -2.13 15.60 4.82
N HIS A 359 -1.16 14.79 4.38
CA HIS A 359 0.25 14.86 4.75
C HIS A 359 1.11 15.08 3.50
N GLN A 360 2.01 16.07 3.53
CA GLN A 360 2.93 16.36 2.43
C GLN A 360 4.39 16.12 2.86
N CYS A 361 5.14 15.43 2.01
CA CYS A 361 6.56 15.13 2.16
C CYS A 361 7.31 15.20 0.80
N ARG A 362 8.65 15.13 0.85
CA ARG A 362 9.58 14.88 -0.27
C ARG A 362 10.97 14.58 0.33
N TRP A 363 11.71 13.65 -0.28
CA TRP A 363 13.17 13.62 -0.21
C TRP A 363 13.77 14.63 -1.21
N GLY A 364 14.51 15.63 -0.72
CA GLY A 364 15.10 16.71 -1.51
C GLY A 364 14.46 18.10 -1.34
N TYR A 365 13.84 18.43 -0.20
CA TYR A 365 13.42 19.83 0.07
C TYR A 365 14.63 20.69 0.45
N ARG A 366 15.01 21.66 -0.40
CA ARG A 366 16.37 22.24 -0.41
C ARG A 366 16.68 23.19 0.75
N ASN A 367 15.68 23.68 1.48
CA ASN A 367 15.78 24.57 2.66
C ASN A 367 14.40 24.92 3.21
N TRP A 368 14.37 25.52 4.40
CA TRP A 368 13.13 25.96 5.07
C TRP A 368 12.29 26.97 4.29
N THR A 369 12.87 27.80 3.41
CA THR A 369 12.08 28.80 2.65
C THR A 369 11.31 28.18 1.49
N GLU A 370 11.87 27.15 0.85
CA GLU A 370 11.14 26.33 -0.11
C GLU A 370 9.99 25.59 0.58
N LEU A 371 10.29 24.91 1.69
CA LEU A 371 9.30 24.18 2.48
C LEU A 371 8.11 25.08 2.88
N ARG A 372 8.39 26.28 3.41
CA ARG A 372 7.37 27.29 3.72
C ARG A 372 6.55 27.68 2.49
N GLY A 373 7.19 27.89 1.35
CA GLY A 373 6.53 28.21 0.09
C GLY A 373 5.56 27.11 -0.38
N ILE A 374 5.88 25.83 -0.15
CA ILE A 374 4.96 24.71 -0.40
C ILE A 374 3.72 24.80 0.49
N VAL A 375 3.89 25.04 1.80
CA VAL A 375 2.78 25.18 2.76
C VAL A 375 1.86 26.37 2.41
N GLU A 376 2.45 27.52 2.08
CA GLU A 376 1.69 28.72 1.69
C GLU A 376 0.97 28.51 0.35
N THR A 377 1.59 27.82 -0.63
CA THR A 377 0.96 27.50 -1.92
C THR A 377 -0.23 26.54 -1.78
N LEU A 378 -0.16 25.54 -0.89
CA LEU A 378 -1.29 24.64 -0.61
C LEU A 378 -2.51 25.40 -0.05
N ARG A 379 -2.29 26.40 0.84
CA ARG A 379 -3.36 27.28 1.34
C ARG A 379 -3.93 28.17 0.24
N ASP A 380 -3.08 28.75 -0.61
CA ASP A 380 -3.51 29.60 -1.74
C ASP A 380 -4.33 28.84 -2.80
N PHE A 381 -4.09 27.52 -2.97
CA PHE A 381 -4.86 26.65 -3.87
C PHE A 381 -6.09 25.98 -3.20
N ASP A 382 -6.38 26.29 -1.93
CA ASP A 382 -7.48 25.69 -1.15
C ASP A 382 -7.42 24.15 -1.08
N ILE A 383 -6.21 23.61 -0.89
CA ILE A 383 -5.94 22.17 -0.77
C ILE A 383 -5.64 21.89 0.71
N PRO A 384 -6.58 21.29 1.49
CA PRO A 384 -6.37 20.96 2.89
C PRO A 384 -5.04 20.25 3.13
N MET A 385 -4.25 20.72 4.09
CA MET A 385 -2.99 20.09 4.50
C MET A 385 -2.80 20.25 6.00
N GLU A 386 -2.67 19.13 6.68
CA GLU A 386 -2.54 19.06 8.13
C GLU A 386 -1.09 19.03 8.58
N THR A 387 -0.27 18.22 7.88
CA THR A 387 1.08 17.88 8.34
C THR A 387 2.11 18.04 7.23
N ILE A 388 3.16 18.81 7.50
CA ILE A 388 4.37 18.86 6.66
C ILE A 388 5.44 17.93 7.27
N TRP A 389 6.13 17.19 6.40
CA TRP A 389 7.14 16.23 6.78
C TRP A 389 8.48 16.65 6.18
N LEU A 390 9.57 16.36 6.89
CA LEU A 390 10.91 16.48 6.34
C LEU A 390 11.64 15.14 6.39
N ASP A 391 12.22 14.84 5.25
CA ASP A 391 13.21 13.80 5.02
C ASP A 391 14.61 14.27 5.48
N ILE A 392 15.63 13.44 5.32
CA ILE A 392 16.99 13.59 5.87
C ILE A 392 17.70 14.89 5.47
N ASP A 393 17.22 15.62 4.45
CA ASP A 393 17.75 16.93 4.01
C ASP A 393 17.75 18.00 5.10
N TYR A 394 16.95 17.83 6.15
CA TYR A 394 16.92 18.77 7.27
C TYR A 394 18.18 18.70 8.16
N MET A 395 18.84 17.54 8.19
CA MET A 395 19.92 17.21 9.13
C MET A 395 21.27 17.76 8.67
N ASP A 396 22.17 18.08 9.61
CA ASP A 396 23.57 18.36 9.28
C ASP A 396 24.25 17.07 8.82
N GLN A 397 24.41 16.92 7.51
CA GLN A 397 25.01 15.75 6.85
C GLN A 397 24.33 14.43 7.25
N TYR A 398 22.99 14.40 7.23
CA TYR A 398 22.17 13.20 7.48
C TYR A 398 22.34 12.58 8.88
N ARG A 399 22.67 13.40 9.90
CA ARG A 399 22.86 12.97 11.29
C ARG A 399 21.59 13.17 12.12
N ASP A 400 21.09 12.12 12.74
CA ASP A 400 19.92 12.17 13.64
C ASP A 400 20.03 13.27 14.72
N PHE A 401 18.90 13.87 15.05
CA PHE A 401 18.77 14.91 16.08
C PHE A 401 19.61 16.18 15.82
N THR A 402 19.91 16.51 14.56
CA THR A 402 20.61 17.75 14.15
C THR A 402 19.74 18.64 13.25
N LEU A 403 20.29 19.79 12.82
CA LEU A 403 19.74 20.68 11.79
C LEU A 403 20.90 21.21 10.94
N ASP A 404 20.84 21.18 9.61
CA ASP A 404 21.89 21.78 8.77
C ASP A 404 21.96 23.30 9.02
N PRO A 405 23.12 23.85 9.39
CA PRO A 405 23.26 25.25 9.82
C PRO A 405 23.14 26.28 8.69
N VAL A 406 22.94 25.85 7.43
CA VAL A 406 22.86 26.69 6.22
C VAL A 406 21.47 26.61 5.58
N THR A 407 20.92 25.41 5.37
CA THR A 407 19.61 25.18 4.72
C THR A 407 18.45 25.15 5.72
N PHE A 408 18.70 24.71 6.96
CA PHE A 408 17.73 24.65 8.05
C PHE A 408 18.26 25.28 9.37
N PRO A 409 18.79 26.52 9.34
CA PRO A 409 19.38 27.15 10.53
C PRO A 409 18.38 27.25 11.70
N PRO A 410 18.75 26.81 12.92
CA PRO A 410 17.80 26.60 14.03
C PRO A 410 16.83 27.76 14.30
N SER A 411 17.33 29.01 14.31
CA SER A 411 16.49 30.19 14.56
C SER A 411 15.31 30.34 13.59
N ASN A 412 15.49 29.95 12.33
CA ASN A 412 14.45 30.04 11.31
C ASN A 412 13.52 28.83 11.31
N VAL A 413 14.05 27.66 11.69
CA VAL A 413 13.28 26.43 11.87
C VAL A 413 12.32 26.56 13.05
N THR A 414 12.79 27.06 14.20
CA THR A 414 11.93 27.34 15.36
C THR A 414 10.87 28.41 15.05
N GLU A 415 11.21 29.45 14.27
CA GLU A 415 10.22 30.44 13.80
C GLU A 415 9.16 29.81 12.87
N PHE A 416 9.59 29.01 11.89
CA PHE A 416 8.71 28.39 10.91
C PHE A 416 7.77 27.36 11.55
N PHE A 417 8.26 26.43 12.37
CA PHE A 417 7.40 25.46 13.05
C PHE A 417 6.52 26.12 14.13
N GLY A 418 7.00 27.19 14.79
CA GLY A 418 6.17 28.02 15.66
C GLY A 418 5.00 28.69 14.91
N TRP A 419 5.23 29.16 13.68
CA TRP A 419 4.18 29.65 12.79
C TRP A 419 3.24 28.53 12.33
N LEU A 420 3.77 27.38 11.91
CA LEU A 420 3.00 26.22 11.45
C LEU A 420 2.03 25.71 12.52
N HIS A 421 2.54 25.45 13.73
CA HIS A 421 1.75 25.04 14.89
C HIS A 421 0.75 26.15 15.29
N GLY A 422 1.11 27.42 15.13
CA GLY A 422 0.21 28.57 15.30
C GLY A 422 -0.96 28.64 14.32
N ASN A 423 -0.93 27.88 13.21
CA ASN A 423 -2.05 27.72 12.27
C ASN A 423 -2.81 26.39 12.47
N ASN A 424 -2.52 25.63 13.54
CA ASN A 424 -3.06 24.29 13.80
C ASN A 424 -2.68 23.26 12.71
N GLN A 425 -1.43 23.33 12.27
CA GLN A 425 -0.78 22.34 11.40
C GLN A 425 0.42 21.72 12.12
N HIS A 426 0.90 20.57 11.65
CA HIS A 426 1.85 19.71 12.36
C HIS A 426 3.15 19.47 11.59
N PHE A 427 4.26 19.25 12.31
CA PHE A 427 5.54 18.84 11.75
C PHE A 427 5.93 17.42 12.20
N VAL A 428 6.40 16.60 11.26
CA VAL A 428 6.96 15.26 11.53
C VAL A 428 8.31 15.07 10.80
N PRO A 429 9.44 14.89 11.52
CA PRO A 429 10.73 14.52 10.94
C PRO A 429 10.86 13.00 10.74
N ILE A 430 11.66 12.61 9.74
CA ILE A 430 12.35 11.31 9.71
C ILE A 430 13.47 11.26 10.76
N VAL A 431 13.69 10.10 11.35
CA VAL A 431 14.87 9.76 12.15
C VAL A 431 15.24 8.31 11.84
N ASP A 432 16.52 8.05 11.59
CA ASP A 432 17.01 6.76 11.11
C ASP A 432 17.31 5.78 12.25
N ALA A 433 17.53 4.52 11.90
CA ALA A 433 18.01 3.49 12.81
C ALA A 433 19.50 3.60 13.22
N ALA A 434 20.29 4.45 12.55
CA ALA A 434 21.74 4.27 12.46
C ALA A 434 22.56 5.54 12.79
N ILE A 435 23.21 5.53 13.94
CA ILE A 435 23.89 6.71 14.51
C ILE A 435 25.29 6.90 13.90
N TYR A 436 25.55 8.07 13.31
CA TYR A 436 26.84 8.46 12.75
C TYR A 436 28.03 8.34 13.72
N ILE A 437 29.18 7.84 13.26
CA ILE A 437 30.42 7.81 14.03
C ILE A 437 31.28 9.05 13.71
N PRO A 438 31.56 9.94 14.68
CA PRO A 438 32.41 11.11 14.45
C PRO A 438 33.88 10.72 14.19
N ASN A 439 34.49 11.36 13.19
CA ASN A 439 35.87 11.13 12.79
C ASN A 439 36.84 11.48 13.93
N PRO A 440 37.57 10.51 14.52
CA PRO A 440 38.34 10.73 15.74
C PRO A 440 39.62 11.56 15.53
N GLN A 441 39.95 11.96 14.29
CA GLN A 441 41.01 12.91 13.99
C GLN A 441 40.49 14.32 13.68
N ASN A 442 39.17 14.51 13.48
CA ASN A 442 38.57 15.80 13.20
C ASN A 442 37.76 16.33 14.39
N ALA A 443 38.34 17.25 15.15
CA ALA A 443 37.68 17.86 16.31
C ALA A 443 36.47 18.74 15.97
N SER A 444 36.24 19.12 14.70
CA SER A 444 35.02 19.81 14.27
C SER A 444 33.91 18.85 13.81
N ASP A 445 34.15 17.55 13.83
CA ASP A 445 33.18 16.51 13.46
C ASP A 445 32.51 15.87 14.69
N ALA A 446 32.75 16.44 15.88
CA ALA A 446 32.22 15.93 17.14
C ALA A 446 30.67 15.89 17.13
N TYR A 447 30.13 14.75 17.56
CA TYR A 447 28.70 14.47 17.54
C TYR A 447 28.28 13.91 18.90
N ASP A 448 27.48 14.69 19.63
CA ASP A 448 27.17 14.39 21.03
C ASP A 448 26.22 13.21 21.20
N THR A 449 25.29 12.97 20.26
CA THR A 449 24.35 11.83 20.29
C THR A 449 25.10 10.50 20.33
N TYR A 450 26.04 10.30 19.38
CA TYR A 450 26.96 9.17 19.39
C TYR A 450 27.76 9.11 20.70
N THR A 451 28.31 10.24 21.14
CA THR A 451 29.15 10.28 22.35
C THR A 451 28.37 9.82 23.59
N ARG A 452 27.14 10.32 23.77
CA ARG A 452 26.22 9.93 24.86
C ARG A 452 25.82 8.46 24.78
N GLY A 453 25.55 7.93 23.58
CA GLY A 453 25.22 6.52 23.39
C GLY A 453 26.41 5.59 23.67
N ASN A 454 27.59 5.94 23.15
CA ASN A 454 28.81 5.17 23.30
C ASN A 454 29.30 5.15 24.76
N GLU A 455 29.23 6.28 25.48
CA GLU A 455 29.49 6.32 26.93
C GLU A 455 28.47 5.52 27.76
N SER A 456 27.22 5.44 27.28
CA SER A 456 26.14 4.67 27.94
C SER A 456 26.17 3.18 27.60
N GLY A 457 26.97 2.74 26.63
CA GLY A 457 27.02 1.36 26.16
C GLY A 457 25.68 0.91 25.59
N VAL A 458 25.22 1.53 24.49
CA VAL A 458 23.90 1.21 23.88
C VAL A 458 23.97 0.68 22.45
N PHE A 459 25.16 0.38 21.93
CA PHE A 459 25.35 -0.05 20.54
C PHE A 459 25.73 -1.54 20.45
N MET A 460 25.42 -2.16 19.30
CA MET A 460 25.74 -3.56 19.00
C MET A 460 27.26 -3.83 18.90
N THR A 461 27.64 -5.10 19.00
CA THR A 461 29.04 -5.56 18.88
C THR A 461 29.23 -6.64 17.82
N ASN A 462 30.43 -6.74 17.26
CA ASN A 462 30.88 -7.91 16.52
C ASN A 462 31.13 -9.08 17.50
N PRO A 463 31.20 -10.34 17.06
CA PRO A 463 31.47 -11.51 17.91
C PRO A 463 32.76 -11.48 18.75
N ASP A 464 33.73 -10.59 18.44
CA ASP A 464 34.95 -10.40 19.23
C ASP A 464 34.82 -9.35 20.36
N GLY A 465 33.64 -8.73 20.50
CA GLY A 465 33.34 -7.68 21.48
C GLY A 465 33.80 -6.27 21.07
N SER A 466 34.29 -6.09 19.84
CA SER A 466 34.45 -4.75 19.26
C SER A 466 33.11 -4.21 18.76
N GLN A 467 32.97 -2.89 18.65
CA GLN A 467 31.73 -2.23 18.20
C GLN A 467 31.38 -2.62 16.76
N TYR A 468 30.11 -2.99 16.50
CA TYR A 468 29.63 -3.23 15.14
C TYR A 468 29.52 -1.91 14.40
N ILE A 469 30.02 -1.86 13.16
CA ILE A 469 30.01 -0.65 12.34
C ILE A 469 29.43 -0.99 10.96
N GLY A 470 28.30 -0.38 10.63
CA GLY A 470 27.73 -0.41 9.28
C GLY A 470 27.97 0.90 8.55
N ALA A 471 27.19 1.13 7.50
CA ALA A 471 27.08 2.44 6.86
C ALA A 471 25.63 2.70 6.42
N VAL A 472 25.15 3.93 6.59
CA VAL A 472 23.86 4.41 6.03
C VAL A 472 24.09 5.85 5.52
N TRP A 473 23.06 6.70 5.45
CA TRP A 473 23.13 8.04 4.84
C TRP A 473 24.28 8.95 5.32
N PRO A 474 24.60 9.08 6.63
CA PRO A 474 25.68 9.97 7.08
C PRO A 474 27.10 9.38 6.91
N GLY A 475 27.24 8.15 6.41
CA GLY A 475 28.51 7.43 6.30
C GLY A 475 28.59 6.24 7.25
N TYR A 476 29.76 5.99 7.88
CA TYR A 476 29.88 4.87 8.83
C TYR A 476 29.09 5.14 10.12
N THR A 477 28.32 4.13 10.54
CA THR A 477 27.30 4.21 11.60
C THR A 477 27.40 3.06 12.61
N VAL A 478 26.77 3.25 13.77
CA VAL A 478 26.51 2.22 14.79
C VAL A 478 25.00 2.06 15.02
N PHE A 479 24.56 0.86 15.36
CA PHE A 479 23.15 0.53 15.55
C PHE A 479 22.81 0.37 17.03
N PRO A 480 21.72 0.97 17.53
CA PRO A 480 21.25 0.78 18.89
C PRO A 480 20.91 -0.69 19.20
N ASP A 481 21.44 -1.21 20.30
CA ASP A 481 21.08 -2.49 20.87
C ASP A 481 19.88 -2.32 21.82
N TRP A 482 18.69 -2.63 21.33
CA TRP A 482 17.45 -2.58 22.11
C TRP A 482 17.36 -3.64 23.22
N LEU A 483 18.25 -4.64 23.23
CA LEU A 483 18.39 -5.62 24.31
C LEU A 483 19.41 -5.18 25.38
N SER A 484 20.10 -4.04 25.19
CA SER A 484 20.90 -3.40 26.22
C SER A 484 20.02 -2.76 27.31
N SER A 485 20.51 -2.69 28.55
CA SER A 485 19.75 -2.09 29.66
C SER A 485 19.50 -0.58 29.52
N ASN A 486 20.20 0.06 28.58
CA ASN A 486 20.30 1.51 28.45
C ASN A 486 19.76 2.04 27.10
N GLY A 487 19.55 1.20 26.08
CA GLY A 487 19.17 1.63 24.73
C GLY A 487 17.89 2.46 24.67
N VAL A 488 16.79 1.95 25.23
CA VAL A 488 15.51 2.69 25.28
C VAL A 488 15.63 3.99 26.07
N SER A 489 16.35 4.00 27.20
CA SER A 489 16.45 5.20 28.06
C SER A 489 17.40 6.26 27.52
N TRP A 490 18.38 5.87 26.69
CA TRP A 490 19.16 6.78 25.85
C TRP A 490 18.28 7.38 24.74
N TRP A 491 17.59 6.57 23.93
CA TRP A 491 16.76 7.05 22.82
C TRP A 491 15.69 8.07 23.29
N VAL A 492 14.96 7.75 24.36
CA VAL A 492 14.01 8.64 25.02
C VAL A 492 14.64 9.99 25.41
N LYS A 493 15.88 9.96 25.91
CA LYS A 493 16.61 11.16 26.33
C LYS A 493 17.05 12.01 25.13
N GLU A 494 17.53 11.41 24.05
CA GLU A 494 17.93 12.15 22.85
C GLU A 494 16.71 12.86 22.22
N MET A 495 15.56 12.18 22.11
CA MET A 495 14.29 12.79 21.68
C MET A 495 13.84 13.95 22.59
N VAL A 496 13.92 13.78 23.91
CA VAL A 496 13.55 14.81 24.91
C VAL A 496 14.52 15.98 24.94
N GLU A 497 15.79 15.79 24.57
CA GLU A 497 16.76 16.87 24.41
C GLU A 497 16.47 17.67 23.13
N TRP A 498 16.33 16.98 21.99
CA TRP A 498 16.13 17.59 20.68
C TRP A 498 14.81 18.37 20.56
N TYR A 499 13.74 17.92 21.22
CA TYR A 499 12.45 18.63 21.26
C TYR A 499 12.55 20.07 21.82
N LYS A 500 13.60 20.38 22.60
CA LYS A 500 13.84 21.74 23.13
C LYS A 500 14.27 22.73 22.05
N GLU A 501 14.78 22.23 20.93
CA GLU A 501 15.23 23.00 19.77
C GLU A 501 14.24 22.89 18.60
N VAL A 502 13.72 21.69 18.34
CA VAL A 502 12.80 21.37 17.24
C VAL A 502 11.46 20.85 17.78
N PRO A 503 10.40 21.68 17.79
CA PRO A 503 9.07 21.24 18.22
C PRO A 503 8.40 20.41 17.11
N PHE A 504 8.60 19.09 17.13
CA PHE A 504 7.86 18.12 16.31
C PHE A 504 6.46 17.82 16.88
N SER A 505 5.63 17.06 16.16
CA SER A 505 4.29 16.57 16.59
C SER A 505 4.15 15.05 16.64
N GLY A 506 5.09 14.33 16.02
CA GLY A 506 5.18 12.86 15.92
C GLY A 506 6.49 12.49 15.23
N PHE A 507 6.75 11.20 15.03
CA PHE A 507 8.00 10.68 14.45
C PHE A 507 7.76 9.77 13.23
N TRP A 508 8.64 9.86 12.24
CA TRP A 508 8.86 8.84 11.22
C TRP A 508 10.15 8.11 11.59
N VAL A 509 10.12 6.77 11.71
CA VAL A 509 11.32 5.96 11.99
C VAL A 509 11.63 5.04 10.82
N ASP A 510 12.84 5.18 10.26
CA ASP A 510 13.22 4.59 8.98
C ASP A 510 14.57 3.83 9.00
N MET A 511 14.85 3.10 7.92
CA MET A 511 15.99 2.18 7.76
C MET A 511 16.00 1.06 8.84
N THR A 512 14.81 0.68 9.31
CA THR A 512 14.56 -0.06 10.57
C THR A 512 14.53 -1.58 10.45
N GLU A 513 14.89 -2.12 9.30
CA GLU A 513 14.86 -3.56 9.01
C GLU A 513 15.84 -4.47 9.79
N VAL A 514 17.06 -4.10 10.19
CA VAL A 514 17.81 -2.82 10.11
C VAL A 514 18.82 -2.79 8.95
N SER A 515 18.82 -1.69 8.18
CA SER A 515 19.62 -1.55 6.96
C SER A 515 21.10 -1.21 7.22
N SER A 516 21.98 -1.66 6.32
CA SER A 516 23.41 -1.34 6.30
C SER A 516 23.97 -1.51 4.88
N PHE A 517 24.58 -0.45 4.32
CA PHE A 517 25.27 -0.44 3.02
C PHE A 517 26.70 -1.04 3.09
N CYS A 518 26.86 -2.05 3.94
CA CYS A 518 28.03 -2.91 4.06
C CYS A 518 27.53 -4.32 4.37
N VAL A 519 27.99 -5.30 3.58
CA VAL A 519 27.85 -6.72 3.89
C VAL A 519 28.78 -7.05 5.04
N GLY A 520 28.19 -7.28 6.21
CA GLY A 520 28.93 -7.40 7.45
C GLY A 520 29.47 -6.06 7.97
N SER A 521 30.35 -6.15 8.96
CA SER A 521 30.91 -4.97 9.66
C SER A 521 31.97 -4.26 8.79
N CYS A 522 31.76 -2.98 8.45
CA CYS A 522 32.70 -2.17 7.65
C CYS A 522 34.09 -1.98 8.32
N GLY A 523 34.20 -2.29 9.61
CA GLY A 523 35.45 -2.40 10.36
C GLY A 523 35.97 -1.10 10.99
N THR A 524 36.45 -1.21 12.23
CA THR A 524 36.92 -0.09 13.09
C THR A 524 38.12 0.70 12.54
N GLY A 525 38.82 0.19 11.53
CA GLY A 525 39.93 0.91 10.88
C GLY A 525 39.50 2.09 9.99
N ASN A 526 38.25 2.09 9.51
CA ASN A 526 37.81 2.97 8.43
C ASN A 526 37.18 4.30 8.90
N VAL A 527 36.79 4.43 10.17
CA VAL A 527 36.11 5.62 10.74
C VAL A 527 36.93 6.93 10.63
N THR A 528 38.22 6.84 10.33
CA THR A 528 39.09 8.00 10.05
C THR A 528 38.79 8.68 8.71
N MET A 529 37.97 8.05 7.86
CA MET A 529 37.52 8.58 6.56
C MET A 529 36.15 9.29 6.65
N ASN A 530 35.44 9.21 7.77
CA ASN A 530 34.09 9.79 7.91
C ASN A 530 34.12 11.34 7.82
N PRO A 531 33.05 11.96 7.29
CA PRO A 531 31.88 11.35 6.65
C PRO A 531 32.21 10.73 5.28
N VAL A 532 31.48 9.70 4.88
CA VAL A 532 31.66 8.96 3.61
C VAL A 532 30.34 8.86 2.84
N HIS A 533 30.41 8.74 1.52
CA HIS A 533 29.24 8.55 0.65
C HIS A 533 28.87 7.06 0.52
N PRO A 534 27.58 6.71 0.45
CA PRO A 534 27.10 5.35 0.13
C PRO A 534 27.78 4.71 -1.09
N PRO A 535 27.81 3.36 -1.18
CA PRO A 535 28.50 2.62 -2.24
C PRO A 535 27.82 2.69 -3.63
N PHE A 536 26.65 3.31 -3.71
CA PHE A 536 25.86 3.54 -4.93
C PHE A 536 25.62 5.04 -5.15
N SER A 537 25.35 5.44 -6.40
CA SER A 537 25.04 6.85 -6.72
C SER A 537 23.63 7.23 -6.33
N LEU A 538 23.46 8.40 -5.70
CA LEU A 538 22.15 8.90 -5.27
C LEU A 538 21.33 9.48 -6.45
N PRO A 539 19.99 9.52 -6.35
CA PRO A 539 19.16 10.10 -7.40
C PRO A 539 19.48 11.57 -7.70
N GLY A 540 19.78 11.87 -8.96
CA GLY A 540 20.24 13.19 -9.42
C GLY A 540 21.76 13.34 -9.54
N GLU A 541 22.55 12.35 -9.12
CA GLU A 541 23.98 12.33 -9.39
C GLU A 541 24.31 12.01 -10.86
N VAL A 542 25.58 12.23 -11.25
CA VAL A 542 26.06 11.99 -12.61
C VAL A 542 26.03 10.49 -12.92
N GLY A 543 25.02 10.07 -13.70
CA GLY A 543 24.77 8.67 -14.04
C GLY A 543 23.45 8.12 -13.48
N ASN A 544 22.83 8.81 -12.51
CA ASN A 544 21.56 8.41 -11.88
C ASN A 544 20.50 9.53 -11.92
N ILE A 545 20.30 10.17 -13.09
CA ILE A 545 19.17 11.10 -13.30
C ILE A 545 17.90 10.28 -13.59
N ILE A 546 16.78 10.66 -12.95
CA ILE A 546 15.48 9.99 -13.10
C ILE A 546 14.80 10.44 -14.41
N TYR A 547 14.67 9.50 -15.35
CA TYR A 547 13.99 9.68 -16.64
C TYR A 547 12.78 8.78 -16.85
N ASP A 548 12.39 8.00 -15.84
CA ASP A 548 11.25 7.09 -15.92
C ASP A 548 9.92 7.80 -15.59
N TYR A 549 8.83 7.29 -16.18
CA TYR A 549 7.47 7.84 -16.16
C TYR A 549 6.41 6.71 -16.17
N PRO A 550 5.14 6.96 -15.81
CA PRO A 550 4.11 5.92 -15.76
C PRO A 550 3.77 5.27 -17.10
N GLU A 551 3.17 4.09 -17.01
CA GLU A 551 2.64 3.32 -18.13
C GLU A 551 1.65 4.17 -18.94
N GLY A 552 1.88 4.27 -20.25
CA GLY A 552 1.06 5.09 -21.15
C GLY A 552 1.46 6.57 -21.27
N PHE A 553 2.47 7.06 -20.54
CA PHE A 553 2.96 8.44 -20.66
C PHE A 553 3.43 8.81 -22.09
N ASN A 554 3.89 7.82 -22.86
CA ASN A 554 4.23 8.00 -24.28
C ASN A 554 3.02 8.29 -25.19
N ILE A 555 1.79 8.00 -24.74
CA ILE A 555 0.55 8.34 -25.42
C ILE A 555 0.07 9.73 -24.99
N THR A 556 0.09 10.03 -23.69
CA THR A 556 -0.35 11.33 -23.14
C THR A 556 0.63 12.46 -23.50
N ASN A 557 1.94 12.21 -23.49
CA ASN A 557 2.99 13.18 -23.81
C ASN A 557 4.19 12.56 -24.55
N GLY A 558 3.93 12.02 -25.75
CA GLY A 558 4.95 11.38 -26.59
C GLY A 558 6.14 12.25 -27.06
N THR A 559 6.17 13.56 -26.77
CA THR A 559 7.34 14.42 -27.05
C THR A 559 8.30 14.48 -25.87
N GLU A 560 7.77 14.58 -24.65
CA GLU A 560 8.57 14.49 -23.42
C GLU A 560 9.05 13.06 -23.20
N ALA A 561 8.18 12.06 -23.37
CA ALA A 561 8.56 10.65 -23.29
C ALA A 561 9.72 10.30 -24.23
N ALA A 562 9.68 10.72 -25.50
CA ALA A 562 10.77 10.49 -26.46
C ALA A 562 12.08 11.21 -26.05
N SER A 563 11.98 12.37 -25.40
CA SER A 563 13.13 13.13 -24.89
C SER A 563 13.74 12.44 -23.68
N ALA A 564 12.91 11.97 -22.75
CA ALA A 564 13.32 11.21 -21.57
C ALA A 564 13.94 9.85 -21.94
N SER A 565 13.35 9.10 -22.87
CA SER A 565 13.94 7.85 -23.39
C SER A 565 15.30 8.09 -24.06
N ALA A 566 15.46 9.19 -24.81
CA ALA A 566 16.75 9.55 -25.42
C ALA A 566 17.80 9.97 -24.37
N ALA A 567 17.41 10.69 -23.33
CA ALA A 567 18.29 11.07 -22.22
C ALA A 567 18.71 9.85 -21.37
N SER A 568 17.76 8.96 -21.03
CA SER A 568 18.00 7.68 -20.37
C SER A 568 18.96 6.80 -21.18
N SER A 569 18.72 6.65 -22.49
CA SER A 569 19.63 5.92 -23.40
C SER A 569 21.03 6.55 -23.48
N SER A 570 21.12 7.88 -23.35
CA SER A 570 22.39 8.60 -23.32
C SER A 570 23.14 8.38 -22.00
N GLN A 571 22.42 8.36 -20.87
CA GLN A 571 22.96 8.07 -19.53
C GLN A 571 23.50 6.64 -19.45
N ALA A 572 22.72 5.65 -19.88
CA ALA A 572 23.16 4.25 -19.99
C ALA A 572 24.31 4.04 -20.99
N GLY A 573 24.53 4.97 -21.92
CA GLY A 573 25.66 5.00 -22.84
C GLY A 573 26.93 5.68 -22.31
N ILE A 574 26.91 6.26 -21.10
CA ILE A 574 28.11 6.77 -20.44
C ILE A 574 28.86 5.56 -19.84
N PRO A 575 30.11 5.26 -20.26
CA PRO A 575 30.88 4.23 -19.59
C PRO A 575 31.16 4.69 -18.15
N ALA A 576 30.72 3.91 -17.17
CA ALA A 576 30.83 4.25 -15.75
C ALA A 576 32.27 4.63 -15.39
N THR A 577 32.48 5.83 -14.87
CA THR A 577 33.81 6.33 -14.48
C THR A 577 34.26 5.83 -13.10
N SER A 578 34.04 4.54 -12.85
CA SER A 578 34.64 3.72 -11.80
C SER A 578 35.06 2.38 -12.42
N THR A 579 36.16 1.78 -11.95
CA THR A 579 36.85 0.73 -12.71
C THR A 579 36.17 -0.64 -12.66
N ALA A 580 35.26 -0.89 -13.60
CA ALA A 580 34.86 -2.22 -14.04
C ALA A 580 35.28 -2.43 -15.51
N THR A 581 36.29 -3.26 -15.76
CA THR A 581 36.70 -3.65 -17.13
C THR A 581 36.11 -5.00 -17.46
N GLU A 582 34.82 -5.04 -17.78
CA GLU A 582 34.17 -6.25 -18.27
C GLU A 582 34.60 -6.52 -19.72
N THR A 583 35.62 -7.38 -19.86
CA THR A 583 35.86 -8.07 -21.12
C THR A 583 34.75 -9.09 -21.36
N THR A 584 33.84 -8.77 -22.26
CA THR A 584 32.81 -9.68 -22.78
C THR A 584 33.44 -10.77 -23.65
N GLU A 585 34.06 -11.75 -23.00
CA GLU A 585 34.26 -13.07 -23.60
C GLU A 585 32.96 -13.87 -23.42
N GLU A 586 32.22 -14.09 -24.52
CA GLU A 586 31.08 -15.01 -24.57
C GLU A 586 31.56 -16.47 -24.36
N THR A 587 31.81 -16.81 -23.11
CA THR A 587 32.05 -18.18 -22.66
C THR A 587 30.85 -18.63 -21.82
N SER A 588 30.37 -19.85 -22.09
CA SER A 588 29.31 -20.47 -21.30
C SER A 588 29.88 -20.88 -19.94
N THR A 589 29.94 -19.93 -19.01
CA THR A 589 30.38 -20.13 -17.63
C THR A 589 29.19 -20.51 -16.77
N THR A 590 29.27 -21.68 -16.14
CA THR A 590 28.30 -22.08 -15.12
C THR A 590 28.54 -21.26 -13.86
N THR A 591 27.61 -20.36 -13.51
CA THR A 591 27.64 -19.63 -12.24
C THR A 591 27.74 -20.62 -11.08
N SER A 592 28.81 -20.51 -10.28
CA SER A 592 29.04 -21.36 -9.11
C SER A 592 28.43 -20.71 -7.87
N TYR A 593 27.33 -21.28 -7.39
CA TYR A 593 26.68 -20.84 -6.15
C TYR A 593 27.44 -21.33 -4.91
N PHE A 594 27.48 -20.51 -3.87
CA PHE A 594 27.91 -20.92 -2.55
C PHE A 594 26.84 -21.80 -1.89
N ARG A 595 27.29 -22.85 -1.19
CA ARG A 595 26.44 -23.72 -0.37
C ARG A 595 27.24 -24.13 0.88
N SER A 596 26.69 -23.85 2.06
CA SER A 596 27.21 -24.36 3.33
C SER A 596 26.63 -25.75 3.64
N THR A 597 27.19 -26.42 4.66
CA THR A 597 26.71 -27.72 5.14
C THR A 597 26.67 -27.70 6.67
N PRO A 598 25.75 -28.43 7.34
CA PRO A 598 25.71 -28.48 8.80
C PRO A 598 27.03 -28.96 9.43
N THR A 599 27.46 -28.30 10.49
CA THR A 599 28.67 -28.65 11.26
C THR A 599 28.27 -29.01 12.69
N PRO A 600 28.50 -30.25 13.17
CA PRO A 600 28.09 -30.65 14.51
C PRO A 600 28.68 -29.78 15.63
N GLY A 601 27.82 -29.05 16.33
CA GLY A 601 28.18 -28.16 17.44
C GLY A 601 28.42 -26.69 17.07
N GLU A 602 28.30 -26.32 15.80
CA GLU A 602 28.49 -24.94 15.32
C GLU A 602 27.26 -24.49 14.50
N ARG A 603 26.85 -23.21 14.63
CA ARG A 603 25.89 -22.59 13.69
C ARG A 603 26.65 -21.79 12.64
N ASN A 604 26.28 -21.90 11.38
CA ASN A 604 26.65 -20.93 10.37
C ASN A 604 25.49 -19.94 10.21
N VAL A 605 25.55 -18.82 10.93
CA VAL A 605 24.45 -17.84 10.96
C VAL A 605 24.45 -16.89 9.76
N ASP A 606 25.62 -16.52 9.23
CA ASP A 606 25.68 -15.64 8.05
C ASP A 606 25.25 -16.39 6.78
N TYR A 607 25.62 -17.68 6.67
CA TYR A 607 25.26 -18.53 5.52
C TYR A 607 24.61 -19.86 5.99
N PRO A 608 23.35 -19.84 6.45
CA PRO A 608 22.66 -21.04 6.93
C PRO A 608 22.53 -22.11 5.83
N PRO A 609 22.59 -23.42 6.15
CA PRO A 609 22.56 -24.47 5.12
C PRO A 609 21.24 -24.59 4.34
N TYR A 610 20.13 -24.08 4.89
CA TYR A 610 18.93 -23.75 4.11
C TYR A 610 18.96 -22.26 3.75
N VAL A 611 18.94 -21.95 2.46
CA VAL A 611 18.88 -20.59 1.92
C VAL A 611 17.43 -20.26 1.58
N ILE A 612 16.84 -19.33 2.34
CA ILE A 612 15.49 -18.79 2.06
C ILE A 612 15.46 -18.01 0.74
N ASN A 613 14.28 -17.79 0.17
CA ASN A 613 14.10 -16.98 -1.05
C ASN A 613 14.17 -15.47 -0.79
N HIS A 614 15.19 -15.04 -0.03
CA HIS A 614 15.42 -13.65 0.34
C HIS A 614 15.66 -12.77 -0.91
N VAL A 615 15.12 -11.55 -0.85
CA VAL A 615 15.02 -10.62 -1.98
C VAL A 615 16.36 -10.15 -2.55
N GLN A 616 17.36 -9.95 -1.70
CA GLN A 616 18.60 -9.27 -2.05
C GLN A 616 19.56 -10.09 -2.94
N ALA A 617 20.58 -9.39 -3.47
CA ALA A 617 21.58 -9.94 -4.37
C ALA A 617 22.22 -11.21 -3.79
N GLY A 618 22.09 -12.33 -4.51
CA GLY A 618 22.64 -13.63 -4.11
C GLY A 618 21.89 -14.35 -2.98
N ALA A 619 20.74 -13.83 -2.51
CA ALA A 619 20.02 -14.35 -1.34
C ALA A 619 20.91 -14.48 -0.08
N ASP A 620 21.87 -13.56 0.05
CA ASP A 620 22.69 -13.37 1.25
C ASP A 620 21.89 -12.54 2.27
N LEU A 621 21.86 -12.96 3.53
CA LEU A 621 21.09 -12.32 4.60
C LEU A 621 21.72 -11.00 5.11
N ALA A 622 22.99 -10.73 4.75
CA ALA A 622 23.75 -9.56 5.19
C ALA A 622 23.81 -8.44 4.13
N VAL A 623 23.16 -8.59 2.97
CA VAL A 623 23.06 -7.50 1.97
C VAL A 623 21.95 -6.53 2.37
N HIS A 624 22.28 -5.23 2.43
CA HIS A 624 21.38 -4.16 2.91
C HIS A 624 20.82 -4.44 4.31
N ALA A 625 21.62 -5.09 5.16
CA ALA A 625 21.24 -5.54 6.49
C ALA A 625 22.43 -5.55 7.46
N VAL A 626 22.16 -5.41 8.77
CA VAL A 626 23.14 -5.77 9.80
C VAL A 626 23.45 -7.29 9.71
N SER A 627 24.73 -7.67 9.84
CA SER A 627 25.17 -9.06 9.69
C SER A 627 24.43 -9.99 10.66
N PRO A 628 23.99 -11.18 10.24
CA PRO A 628 23.39 -12.16 11.15
C PRO A 628 24.27 -12.55 12.35
N ASN A 629 25.60 -12.46 12.22
CA ASN A 629 26.54 -12.65 13.34
C ASN A 629 26.66 -11.47 14.33
N ALA A 630 26.08 -10.29 14.05
CA ALA A 630 26.10 -9.16 14.97
C ALA A 630 25.50 -9.58 16.32
N THR A 631 26.11 -9.10 17.40
CA THR A 631 25.93 -9.65 18.75
C THR A 631 25.47 -8.55 19.71
N HIS A 632 24.32 -8.80 20.34
CA HIS A 632 23.73 -7.97 21.40
C HIS A 632 24.45 -8.19 22.73
N GLN A 633 24.34 -7.24 23.66
CA GLN A 633 25.05 -7.27 24.94
C GLN A 633 24.66 -8.44 25.86
N ASN A 634 23.51 -9.07 25.62
CA ASN A 634 23.07 -10.27 26.32
C ASN A 634 23.53 -11.59 25.66
N GLY A 635 24.27 -11.52 24.55
CA GLY A 635 24.78 -12.67 23.80
C GLY A 635 23.82 -13.28 22.79
N VAL A 636 22.68 -12.63 22.49
CA VAL A 636 21.83 -12.96 21.33
C VAL A 636 22.54 -12.52 20.04
N GLN A 637 22.27 -13.20 18.92
CA GLN A 637 22.75 -12.82 17.59
C GLN A 637 21.61 -12.22 16.76
N GLU A 638 21.88 -11.27 15.88
CA GLU A 638 20.88 -10.62 15.03
C GLU A 638 20.10 -11.66 14.20
N TYR A 639 20.75 -12.75 13.75
CA TYR A 639 20.10 -13.93 13.12
C TYR A 639 18.82 -14.42 13.82
N ASP A 640 18.80 -14.40 15.16
CA ASP A 640 17.69 -14.91 15.96
C ASP A 640 16.53 -13.90 16.06
N ILE A 641 16.79 -12.59 15.82
CA ILE A 641 15.84 -11.50 16.11
C ILE A 641 15.67 -10.41 15.03
N HIS A 642 16.39 -10.43 13.90
CA HIS A 642 16.42 -9.40 12.85
C HIS A 642 15.06 -8.75 12.56
N ASN A 643 14.04 -9.59 12.35
CA ASN A 643 12.64 -9.21 12.11
C ASN A 643 11.95 -8.42 13.25
N LEU A 644 12.64 -8.13 14.35
CA LEU A 644 12.16 -7.37 15.51
C LEU A 644 12.77 -5.98 15.68
N PHE A 645 13.85 -5.61 14.96
CA PHE A 645 14.48 -4.30 15.18
C PHE A 645 13.48 -3.15 15.04
N GLY A 646 12.69 -3.15 13.96
CA GLY A 646 11.57 -2.23 13.74
C GLY A 646 10.54 -2.21 14.88
N HIS A 647 10.17 -3.38 15.41
CA HIS A 647 9.26 -3.49 16.56
C HIS A 647 9.83 -2.84 17.82
N GLN A 648 11.14 -2.94 18.03
CA GLN A 648 11.83 -2.41 19.20
C GLN A 648 12.06 -0.90 19.13
N ILE A 649 12.53 -0.35 18.00
CA ILE A 649 12.67 1.11 17.82
C ILE A 649 11.32 1.83 17.84
N ILE A 650 10.25 1.21 17.30
CA ILE A 650 8.88 1.72 17.44
C ILE A 650 8.48 1.84 18.92
N ASN A 651 8.74 0.81 19.74
CA ASN A 651 8.48 0.87 21.19
C ASN A 651 9.31 1.98 21.88
N ALA A 652 10.61 2.06 21.58
CA ALA A 652 11.49 3.08 22.16
C ALA A 652 11.00 4.50 21.82
N THR A 653 10.59 4.72 20.57
CA THR A 653 10.03 5.98 20.08
C THR A 653 8.67 6.29 20.71
N TYR A 654 7.84 5.27 20.97
CA TYR A 654 6.59 5.41 21.73
C TYR A 654 6.86 5.91 23.16
N GLN A 655 7.82 5.32 23.88
CA GLN A 655 8.24 5.82 25.21
C GLN A 655 8.82 7.24 25.13
N GLY A 656 9.51 7.58 24.04
CA GLY A 656 10.05 8.91 23.79
C GLY A 656 8.96 9.96 23.62
N LEU A 657 7.99 9.70 22.74
CA LEU A 657 6.83 10.58 22.52
C LEU A 657 5.95 10.72 23.77
N LEU A 658 5.78 9.67 24.58
CA LEU A 658 5.12 9.77 25.90
C LEU A 658 5.88 10.69 26.87
N SER A 659 7.21 10.74 26.77
CA SER A 659 8.06 11.59 27.62
C SER A 659 8.08 13.04 27.15
N VAL A 660 7.92 13.28 25.85
CA VAL A 660 7.82 14.62 25.22
C VAL A 660 6.40 15.21 25.37
N PHE A 661 5.37 14.39 25.20
CA PHE A 661 3.95 14.79 25.26
C PHE A 661 3.16 13.99 26.33
N PRO A 662 3.44 14.16 27.64
CA PRO A 662 2.75 13.41 28.69
C PRO A 662 1.23 13.50 28.59
N GLY A 663 0.58 12.34 28.44
CA GLY A 663 -0.87 12.21 28.33
C GLY A 663 -1.46 12.30 26.91
N LYS A 664 -0.68 12.68 25.88
CA LYS A 664 -1.14 12.69 24.48
C LYS A 664 -0.73 11.43 23.73
N ARG A 665 -1.59 10.96 22.82
CA ARG A 665 -1.35 9.75 22.01
C ARG A 665 -0.11 9.94 21.13
N PRO A 666 0.93 9.10 21.22
CA PRO A 666 2.03 9.11 20.26
C PRO A 666 1.53 8.93 18.83
N PHE A 667 2.12 9.66 17.89
CA PHE A 667 1.97 9.39 16.46
C PHE A 667 3.33 8.97 15.89
N ILE A 668 3.37 7.76 15.35
CA ILE A 668 4.55 7.12 14.77
C ILE A 668 4.15 6.48 13.45
N ILE A 669 4.96 6.68 12.41
CA ILE A 669 4.98 5.85 11.20
C ILE A 669 6.35 5.17 11.14
N GLY A 670 6.37 3.84 11.10
CA GLY A 670 7.61 3.04 11.07
C GLY A 670 7.65 2.07 9.90
N ARG A 671 8.84 1.82 9.35
CA ARG A 671 9.02 0.97 8.15
C ARG A 671 8.94 -0.51 8.49
N SER A 672 9.99 -1.08 9.10
CA SER A 672 9.97 -2.46 9.59
C SER A 672 8.93 -2.64 10.70
N THR A 673 8.07 -3.64 10.54
CA THR A 673 7.01 -3.98 11.49
C THR A 673 6.97 -5.47 11.76
N PHE A 674 6.73 -5.85 13.02
CA PHE A 674 6.45 -7.24 13.39
C PHE A 674 4.98 -7.38 13.81
N ALA A 675 4.51 -8.62 13.93
CA ALA A 675 3.22 -8.97 14.52
C ALA A 675 3.02 -8.24 15.88
N GLY A 676 2.22 -7.16 15.85
CA GLY A 676 1.94 -6.30 17.02
C GLY A 676 2.61 -4.94 17.06
N SER A 677 3.35 -4.48 16.05
CA SER A 677 3.80 -3.07 16.00
C SER A 677 2.63 -2.07 16.00
N GLY A 678 1.45 -2.49 15.51
CA GLY A 678 0.23 -1.68 15.44
C GLY A 678 -0.31 -1.15 16.77
N LYS A 679 0.08 -1.73 17.91
CA LYS A 679 -0.26 -1.24 19.26
C LYS A 679 0.45 0.08 19.64
N TRP A 680 1.41 0.53 18.81
CA TRP A 680 2.22 1.73 19.04
C TRP A 680 2.32 2.67 17.83
N ALA A 681 2.32 2.13 16.60
CA ALA A 681 2.57 2.88 15.38
C ALA A 681 1.63 2.52 14.22
N GLY A 682 1.51 3.45 13.28
CA GLY A 682 1.13 3.15 11.91
C GLY A 682 2.33 2.77 11.05
N HIS A 683 2.08 2.58 9.77
CA HIS A 683 3.05 2.12 8.77
C HIS A 683 2.67 2.70 7.40
N TRP A 684 3.61 2.76 6.46
CA TRP A 684 3.33 3.11 5.06
C TRP A 684 3.91 2.04 4.15
N GLY A 685 3.26 1.82 3.01
CA GLY A 685 3.55 0.70 2.12
C GLY A 685 4.86 0.73 1.34
N GLY A 686 5.87 1.48 1.79
CA GLY A 686 7.22 1.45 1.22
C GLY A 686 7.49 2.38 0.05
N ASP A 687 8.66 2.16 -0.55
CA ASP A 687 9.31 2.97 -1.60
C ASP A 687 8.70 2.69 -3.00
N ASN A 688 7.37 2.75 -3.07
CA ASN A 688 6.58 2.39 -4.24
C ASN A 688 6.94 3.18 -5.51
N ALA A 689 6.65 2.62 -6.69
CA ALA A 689 6.93 3.30 -7.95
C ALA A 689 5.77 4.18 -8.45
N SER A 690 6.10 5.26 -9.18
CA SER A 690 5.20 6.13 -9.96
C SER A 690 4.60 5.39 -11.17
N LYS A 691 3.83 4.34 -10.88
CA LYS A 691 3.33 3.34 -11.83
C LYS A 691 1.91 2.90 -11.48
N TRP A 692 1.12 2.57 -12.49
CA TRP A 692 -0.27 2.12 -12.32
C TRP A 692 -0.36 0.79 -11.57
N ALA A 693 0.61 -0.12 -11.78
CA ALA A 693 0.67 -1.37 -11.03
C ALA A 693 0.78 -1.17 -9.50
N TYR A 694 1.49 -0.14 -9.03
CA TYR A 694 1.69 0.12 -7.61
C TYR A 694 0.48 0.83 -6.99
N MET A 695 -0.21 1.69 -7.77
CA MET A 695 -1.52 2.20 -7.37
C MET A 695 -2.55 1.07 -7.24
N PHE A 696 -2.54 0.08 -8.12
CA PHE A 696 -3.35 -1.14 -8.01
C PHE A 696 -3.03 -1.91 -6.71
N PHE A 697 -1.77 -2.28 -6.48
CA PHE A 697 -1.39 -3.11 -5.32
C PHE A 697 -1.50 -2.39 -3.96
N SER A 698 -1.63 -1.06 -3.94
CA SER A 698 -1.85 -0.31 -2.70
C SER A 698 -3.10 -0.75 -1.91
N ILE A 699 -4.14 -1.26 -2.60
CA ILE A 699 -5.37 -1.77 -1.96
C ILE A 699 -5.14 -3.12 -1.26
N PRO A 700 -4.65 -4.20 -1.92
CA PRO A 700 -4.36 -5.47 -1.23
C PRO A 700 -3.30 -5.34 -0.12
N GLN A 701 -2.32 -4.42 -0.25
CA GLN A 701 -1.35 -4.13 0.82
C GLN A 701 -2.06 -3.51 2.04
N ALA A 702 -2.91 -2.48 1.84
CA ALA A 702 -3.68 -1.85 2.92
C ALA A 702 -4.67 -2.80 3.63
N LEU A 703 -5.26 -3.72 2.87
CA LEU A 703 -6.12 -4.76 3.41
C LEU A 703 -5.32 -5.80 4.20
N SER A 704 -4.11 -6.15 3.76
CA SER A 704 -3.19 -7.02 4.51
C SER A 704 -2.77 -6.38 5.84
N PHE A 705 -2.40 -5.10 5.86
CA PHE A 705 -2.10 -4.40 7.13
C PHE A 705 -3.31 -4.23 8.06
N SER A 706 -4.51 -4.12 7.50
CA SER A 706 -5.76 -4.19 8.27
C SER A 706 -5.97 -5.57 8.92
N LEU A 707 -5.49 -6.66 8.31
CA LEU A 707 -5.49 -8.00 8.89
C LEU A 707 -4.38 -8.18 9.96
N PHE A 708 -3.23 -7.54 9.79
CA PHE A 708 -2.10 -7.58 10.74
C PHE A 708 -2.30 -6.73 12.01
N GLY A 709 -3.42 -5.98 12.11
CA GLY A 709 -3.70 -5.10 13.24
C GLY A 709 -2.99 -3.76 13.18
N ILE A 710 -2.63 -3.29 11.97
CA ILE A 710 -2.03 -1.96 11.72
C ILE A 710 -2.98 -1.16 10.82
N PRO A 711 -4.13 -0.68 11.35
CA PRO A 711 -5.12 0.04 10.55
C PRO A 711 -4.65 1.44 10.12
N MET A 712 -3.64 2.01 10.77
CA MET A 712 -3.06 3.30 10.37
C MET A 712 -2.04 3.09 9.24
N PHE A 713 -2.58 2.77 8.07
CA PHE A 713 -1.83 2.44 6.87
C PHE A 713 -2.20 3.37 5.69
N GLY A 714 -1.23 3.58 4.81
CA GLY A 714 -1.37 4.22 3.51
C GLY A 714 -0.16 3.92 2.64
N VAL A 715 -0.13 4.42 1.41
CA VAL A 715 1.06 4.35 0.53
C VAL A 715 1.48 5.75 0.12
N ASP A 716 2.70 5.90 -0.38
CA ASP A 716 3.13 7.19 -0.90
C ASP A 716 2.42 7.52 -2.21
N THR A 717 1.61 8.58 -2.11
CA THR A 717 0.60 8.91 -3.11
C THR A 717 1.25 9.57 -4.31
N CYS A 718 0.84 9.15 -5.50
CA CYS A 718 1.44 9.42 -6.80
C CYS A 718 2.72 8.62 -7.11
N GLY A 719 3.27 7.89 -6.13
CA GLY A 719 4.46 7.04 -6.24
C GLY A 719 5.74 7.73 -5.77
N PHE A 720 6.56 7.04 -4.99
CA PHE A 720 7.83 7.56 -4.47
C PHE A 720 8.93 7.56 -5.54
N ASN A 721 9.17 6.42 -6.18
CA ASN A 721 10.22 6.19 -7.17
C ASN A 721 9.79 6.55 -8.60
N GLY A 722 10.66 7.21 -9.36
CA GLY A 722 10.36 7.67 -10.73
C GLY A 722 9.67 9.04 -10.79
N ASN A 723 9.27 9.51 -11.97
CA ASN A 723 8.42 10.70 -12.12
C ASN A 723 6.96 10.27 -12.33
N THR A 724 6.03 10.82 -11.54
CA THR A 724 4.58 10.65 -11.81
C THR A 724 4.11 11.49 -13.01
N ASP A 725 2.88 11.25 -13.47
CA ASP A 725 2.20 12.13 -14.42
C ASP A 725 0.86 12.67 -13.88
N MET A 726 0.28 13.60 -14.63
CA MET A 726 -0.96 14.28 -14.26
C MET A 726 -2.15 13.32 -14.07
N GLU A 727 -2.25 12.26 -14.88
CA GLU A 727 -3.38 11.33 -14.79
C GLU A 727 -3.20 10.35 -13.63
N LEU A 728 -2.02 9.71 -13.52
CA LEU A 728 -1.72 8.79 -12.43
C LEU A 728 -1.84 9.52 -11.09
N CYS A 729 -1.22 10.69 -10.95
CA CYS A 729 -1.27 11.42 -9.68
C CYS A 729 -2.68 11.92 -9.34
N ALA A 730 -3.48 12.30 -10.34
CA ALA A 730 -4.89 12.63 -10.11
C ALA A 730 -5.70 11.42 -9.63
N ARG A 731 -5.49 10.21 -10.19
CA ARG A 731 -6.15 8.98 -9.71
C ARG A 731 -5.67 8.55 -8.32
N TRP A 732 -4.37 8.65 -8.06
CA TRP A 732 -3.80 8.22 -6.79
C TRP A 732 -4.23 9.13 -5.64
N MET A 733 -4.26 10.45 -5.85
CA MET A 733 -4.83 11.42 -4.90
C MET A 733 -6.32 11.19 -4.63
N GLN A 734 -7.07 10.64 -5.58
CA GLN A 734 -8.45 10.22 -5.34
C GLN A 734 -8.53 8.96 -4.47
N LEU A 735 -7.67 7.96 -4.72
CA LEU A 735 -7.63 6.69 -3.99
C LEU A 735 -7.16 6.88 -2.54
N SER A 736 -5.97 7.45 -2.33
CA SER A 736 -5.36 7.60 -1.01
C SER A 736 -6.15 8.50 -0.07
N ALA A 737 -7.04 9.36 -0.58
CA ALA A 737 -7.98 10.12 0.23
C ALA A 737 -8.91 9.24 1.08
N PHE A 738 -9.02 7.94 0.79
CA PHE A 738 -9.80 6.96 1.57
C PHE A 738 -8.94 5.98 2.40
N PHE A 739 -7.61 6.07 2.32
CA PHE A 739 -6.70 5.31 3.19
C PHE A 739 -6.53 6.03 4.54
N PRO A 740 -6.48 5.32 5.68
CA PRO A 740 -6.32 5.93 7.00
C PRO A 740 -5.15 6.93 7.09
N PHE A 741 -3.94 6.51 6.70
CA PHE A 741 -2.80 7.41 6.50
C PHE A 741 -2.77 7.91 5.05
N TYR A 742 -2.55 9.21 4.84
CA TYR A 742 -2.66 9.85 3.53
C TYR A 742 -1.49 10.83 3.29
N ARG A 743 -0.36 10.28 2.81
CA ARG A 743 0.87 11.02 2.48
C ARG A 743 1.10 11.07 0.97
N ASN A 744 1.45 12.25 0.46
CA ASN A 744 2.15 12.44 -0.81
C ASN A 744 3.62 12.63 -0.50
N HIS A 745 4.48 11.89 -1.19
CA HIS A 745 5.92 11.86 -1.00
C HIS A 745 6.58 11.49 -2.34
N ASN A 746 7.85 11.83 -2.53
CA ASN A 746 8.62 11.44 -3.71
C ASN A 746 10.12 11.44 -3.43
N THR A 747 10.83 10.60 -4.18
CA THR A 747 12.28 10.39 -4.06
C THR A 747 13.11 11.60 -4.53
N LEU A 748 14.39 11.60 -4.16
CA LEU A 748 15.33 12.68 -4.47
C LEU A 748 15.41 12.92 -5.98
N SER A 749 15.50 14.21 -6.36
CA SER A 749 15.65 14.67 -7.75
C SER A 749 14.54 14.27 -8.75
N ALA A 750 13.49 13.57 -8.32
CA ALA A 750 12.28 13.38 -9.12
C ALA A 750 11.50 14.70 -9.27
N LEU A 751 10.72 14.83 -10.35
CA LEU A 751 9.91 16.02 -10.59
C LEU A 751 8.89 16.27 -9.47
N SER A 752 8.75 17.53 -9.06
CA SER A 752 7.90 17.89 -7.92
C SER A 752 6.41 17.63 -8.21
N GLN A 753 5.79 16.81 -7.35
CA GLN A 753 4.45 16.24 -7.54
C GLN A 753 3.42 16.63 -6.46
N GLU A 754 3.57 17.80 -5.85
CA GLU A 754 2.56 18.35 -4.95
C GLU A 754 1.20 18.51 -5.66
N PRO A 755 0.05 18.45 -4.96
CA PRO A 755 -1.24 18.43 -5.64
C PRO A 755 -1.59 19.69 -6.44
N PHE A 756 -1.00 20.85 -6.12
CA PHE A 756 -1.18 22.09 -6.87
C PHE A 756 -0.42 22.14 -8.21
N ARG A 757 0.44 21.16 -8.51
CA ARG A 757 1.34 21.17 -9.68
C ARG A 757 0.60 21.06 -11.02
N TRP A 758 -0.63 20.53 -11.00
CA TRP A 758 -1.54 20.50 -12.15
C TRP A 758 -2.97 20.83 -11.71
N ASP A 759 -3.69 21.69 -12.44
CA ASP A 759 -5.08 22.08 -12.12
C ASP A 759 -6.02 20.87 -11.94
N ALA A 760 -5.82 19.82 -12.74
CA ALA A 760 -6.60 18.58 -12.70
C ALA A 760 -6.32 17.75 -11.43
N VAL A 761 -5.04 17.62 -11.03
CA VAL A 761 -4.67 16.96 -9.76
C VAL A 761 -5.20 17.77 -8.58
N ALA A 762 -5.07 19.10 -8.60
CA ALA A 762 -5.59 19.98 -7.56
C ALA A 762 -7.12 19.87 -7.42
N SER A 763 -7.84 19.79 -8.54
CA SER A 763 -9.29 19.62 -8.52
C SER A 763 -9.72 18.22 -8.06
N ALA A 764 -9.08 17.15 -8.56
CA ALA A 764 -9.35 15.78 -8.14
C ALA A 764 -9.09 15.60 -6.63
N SER A 765 -7.99 16.16 -6.15
CA SER A 765 -7.60 16.18 -4.73
C SER A 765 -8.65 16.89 -3.88
N ARG A 766 -9.04 18.14 -4.19
CA ARG A 766 -10.10 18.85 -3.44
C ARG A 766 -11.43 18.09 -3.44
N THR A 767 -11.83 17.49 -4.56
CA THR A 767 -13.07 16.71 -4.63
C THR A 767 -13.03 15.47 -3.74
N ALA A 768 -11.92 14.72 -3.71
CA ALA A 768 -11.79 13.55 -2.83
C ALA A 768 -11.55 13.93 -1.35
N MET A 769 -10.74 14.97 -1.09
CA MET A 769 -10.48 15.52 0.23
C MET A 769 -11.76 16.06 0.89
N HIS A 770 -12.69 16.68 0.15
CA HIS A 770 -13.97 17.09 0.71
C HIS A 770 -14.77 15.88 1.25
N ILE A 771 -14.72 14.72 0.58
CA ILE A 771 -15.36 13.50 1.06
C ILE A 771 -14.65 12.99 2.30
N ARG A 772 -13.30 12.89 2.26
CA ARG A 772 -12.47 12.50 3.40
C ARG A 772 -12.74 13.35 4.63
N TYR A 773 -12.62 14.67 4.52
CA TYR A 773 -12.77 15.61 5.63
C TYR A 773 -14.20 15.60 6.19
N SER A 774 -15.23 15.35 5.36
CA SER A 774 -16.58 15.08 5.85
C SER A 774 -16.75 13.72 6.53
N LEU A 775 -15.96 12.71 6.18
CA LEU A 775 -15.98 11.36 6.78
C LEU A 775 -15.03 11.18 7.97
N LEU A 776 -14.23 12.18 8.35
CA LEU A 776 -13.32 12.08 9.50
C LEU A 776 -14.00 11.60 10.81
N PRO A 777 -15.21 12.05 11.18
CA PRO A 777 -15.88 11.53 12.37
C PRO A 777 -16.21 10.03 12.27
N TYR A 778 -16.53 9.55 11.07
CA TYR A 778 -16.77 8.13 10.80
C TYR A 778 -15.46 7.33 10.85
N MET A 779 -14.39 7.80 10.19
CA MET A 779 -13.06 7.18 10.25
C MET A 779 -12.53 7.11 11.69
N TYR A 780 -12.70 8.18 12.47
CA TYR A 780 -12.31 8.26 13.86
C TYR A 780 -13.10 7.28 14.76
N THR A 781 -14.41 7.13 14.49
CA THR A 781 -15.25 6.12 15.17
C THR A 781 -14.81 4.70 14.83
N LEU A 782 -14.45 4.42 13.56
CA LEU A 782 -13.87 3.12 13.16
C LEU A 782 -12.52 2.84 13.85
N PHE A 783 -11.73 3.87 14.13
CA PHE A 783 -10.48 3.74 14.89
C PHE A 783 -10.71 3.49 16.39
N ASN A 784 -11.74 4.09 16.98
CA ASN A 784 -12.17 3.73 18.33
C ASN A 784 -12.66 2.27 18.39
N ASP A 785 -13.47 1.82 17.43
CA ASP A 785 -13.89 0.42 17.29
C ASP A 785 -12.68 -0.52 17.14
N ALA A 786 -11.65 -0.12 16.40
CA ALA A 786 -10.41 -0.86 16.23
C ALA A 786 -9.64 -0.97 17.56
N HIS A 787 -9.33 0.17 18.17
CA HIS A 787 -8.59 0.27 19.43
C HIS A 787 -9.27 -0.44 20.61
N THR A 788 -10.61 -0.41 20.68
CA THR A 788 -11.36 -0.99 21.82
C THR A 788 -11.83 -2.42 21.57
N THR A 789 -12.07 -2.83 20.31
CA THR A 789 -12.67 -4.14 20.00
C THR A 789 -11.86 -5.05 19.09
N GLY A 790 -10.80 -4.55 18.44
CA GLY A 790 -10.06 -5.24 17.37
C GLY A 790 -10.77 -5.18 16.00
N SER A 791 -11.68 -4.22 15.79
CA SER A 791 -12.33 -4.01 14.50
C SER A 791 -11.34 -3.60 13.42
N THR A 792 -11.58 -3.99 12.17
CA THR A 792 -10.81 -3.53 11.01
C THR A 792 -11.39 -2.22 10.46
N VAL A 793 -10.53 -1.36 9.89
CA VAL A 793 -10.95 -0.05 9.35
C VAL A 793 -11.18 -0.15 7.84
N MET A 794 -10.17 -0.46 7.05
CA MET A 794 -10.38 -0.95 5.68
C MET A 794 -10.70 -2.45 5.72
N ARG A 795 -11.61 -2.91 4.85
CA ARG A 795 -12.10 -4.30 4.83
C ARG A 795 -12.25 -4.79 3.38
N ALA A 796 -11.88 -6.03 3.14
CA ALA A 796 -12.14 -6.68 1.86
C ALA A 796 -13.64 -6.98 1.71
N LEU A 797 -14.15 -6.97 0.48
CA LEU A 797 -15.56 -7.28 0.21
C LEU A 797 -15.89 -8.72 0.67
N ALA A 798 -14.95 -9.66 0.54
CA ALA A 798 -15.05 -11.02 1.04
C ALA A 798 -15.10 -11.16 2.57
N TRP A 799 -14.83 -10.11 3.34
CA TRP A 799 -14.86 -10.16 4.82
C TRP A 799 -16.17 -9.60 5.39
N GLU A 800 -16.74 -8.57 4.76
CA GLU A 800 -18.07 -8.03 5.08
C GLU A 800 -19.21 -8.85 4.47
N PHE A 801 -18.99 -9.48 3.32
CA PHE A 801 -19.99 -10.28 2.60
C PHE A 801 -19.47 -11.73 2.38
N PRO A 802 -19.07 -12.45 3.45
CA PRO A 802 -18.24 -13.64 3.33
C PRO A 802 -18.97 -14.85 2.74
N ASN A 803 -20.29 -14.82 2.58
CA ASN A 803 -21.07 -15.89 1.93
C ASN A 803 -21.10 -15.77 0.39
N GLU A 804 -20.43 -14.79 -0.21
CA GLU A 804 -20.33 -14.62 -1.67
C GLU A 804 -18.92 -14.97 -2.18
N PRO A 805 -18.65 -16.25 -2.55
CA PRO A 805 -17.31 -16.70 -2.96
C PRO A 805 -16.71 -15.97 -4.16
N GLN A 806 -17.53 -15.38 -5.04
CA GLN A 806 -17.09 -14.52 -6.13
C GLN A 806 -16.30 -13.29 -5.66
N LEU A 807 -16.43 -12.88 -4.39
CA LEU A 807 -15.70 -11.73 -3.81
C LEU A 807 -14.31 -12.10 -3.29
N ALA A 808 -13.98 -13.40 -3.16
CA ALA A 808 -12.75 -13.86 -2.52
C ALA A 808 -11.45 -13.37 -3.19
N GLY A 809 -11.51 -13.02 -4.48
CA GLY A 809 -10.41 -12.44 -5.25
C GLY A 809 -10.64 -10.99 -5.66
N VAL A 810 -11.50 -10.22 -4.96
CA VAL A 810 -11.76 -8.81 -5.27
C VAL A 810 -10.92 -7.91 -4.36
N ASP A 811 -9.83 -7.39 -4.92
CA ASP A 811 -8.93 -6.40 -4.32
C ASP A 811 -8.84 -5.07 -5.11
N THR A 812 -9.60 -4.93 -6.20
CA THR A 812 -9.79 -3.65 -6.93
C THR A 812 -10.81 -2.71 -6.27
N GLN A 813 -11.52 -3.18 -5.24
CA GLN A 813 -12.51 -2.45 -4.46
C GLN A 813 -12.27 -2.71 -2.97
N PHE A 814 -12.64 -1.77 -2.12
CA PHE A 814 -12.61 -1.99 -0.67
C PHE A 814 -13.76 -1.29 0.05
N MET A 815 -14.03 -1.81 1.24
CA MET A 815 -14.95 -1.21 2.21
C MET A 815 -14.16 -0.35 3.21
N LEU A 816 -14.61 0.87 3.45
CA LEU A 816 -14.19 1.69 4.59
C LEU A 816 -15.27 1.55 5.68
N GLY A 817 -14.92 0.85 6.76
CA GLY A 817 -15.87 0.31 7.72
C GLY A 817 -16.88 -0.65 7.08
N PRO A 818 -18.06 -0.87 7.68
CA PRO A 818 -19.12 -1.67 7.07
C PRO A 818 -20.00 -0.91 6.07
N ASN A 819 -19.85 0.42 5.92
CA ASN A 819 -20.86 1.29 5.28
C ASN A 819 -20.45 2.03 4.01
N ILE A 820 -19.15 2.24 3.75
CA ILE A 820 -18.67 2.96 2.57
C ILE A 820 -17.94 1.99 1.64
N LEU A 821 -18.37 1.90 0.38
CA LEU A 821 -17.71 1.15 -0.69
C LEU A 821 -16.98 2.12 -1.62
N VAL A 822 -15.69 1.91 -1.85
CA VAL A 822 -14.84 2.70 -2.76
C VAL A 822 -14.50 1.86 -3.99
N THR A 823 -14.65 2.43 -5.19
CA THR A 823 -14.37 1.74 -6.47
C THR A 823 -13.49 2.64 -7.35
N PRO A 824 -12.16 2.66 -7.13
CA PRO A 824 -11.22 3.55 -7.80
C PRO A 824 -10.92 3.12 -9.25
N VAL A 825 -10.50 4.07 -10.09
CA VAL A 825 -9.94 3.76 -11.42
C VAL A 825 -8.47 3.37 -11.25
N LEU A 826 -8.12 2.16 -11.71
CA LEU A 826 -6.78 1.56 -11.57
C LEU A 826 -6.07 1.34 -12.93
N GLU A 827 -6.62 1.88 -14.02
CA GLU A 827 -6.09 1.73 -15.38
C GLU A 827 -5.89 3.12 -16.04
N PRO A 828 -4.85 3.30 -16.89
CA PRO A 828 -4.61 4.57 -17.58
C PRO A 828 -5.63 4.85 -18.69
N GLN A 829 -5.93 6.14 -18.90
CA GLN A 829 -6.71 6.68 -20.02
C GLN A 829 -8.16 6.17 -20.12
N VAL A 830 -8.76 5.78 -18.98
CA VAL A 830 -10.19 5.39 -18.90
C VAL A 830 -11.02 6.39 -18.08
N ASP A 831 -12.26 6.60 -18.55
CA ASP A 831 -13.30 7.41 -17.89
C ASP A 831 -14.39 6.55 -17.25
N THR A 832 -14.17 5.23 -17.14
CA THR A 832 -15.07 4.25 -16.51
C THR A 832 -14.29 3.21 -15.73
N VAL A 833 -14.95 2.52 -14.79
CA VAL A 833 -14.42 1.39 -14.03
C VAL A 833 -15.46 0.27 -13.94
N ASN A 834 -15.05 -0.98 -13.77
CA ASN A 834 -15.97 -2.08 -13.46
C ASN A 834 -15.89 -2.41 -11.96
N GLY A 835 -17.02 -2.52 -11.29
CA GLY A 835 -17.09 -2.93 -9.88
C GLY A 835 -18.31 -3.79 -9.56
N VAL A 836 -18.18 -4.66 -8.57
CA VAL A 836 -19.28 -5.46 -8.01
C VAL A 836 -19.95 -4.68 -6.88
N PHE A 837 -21.26 -4.82 -6.74
CA PHE A 837 -22.03 -4.33 -5.60
C PHE A 837 -22.42 -5.52 -4.72
N PRO A 838 -21.72 -5.77 -3.60
CA PRO A 838 -21.91 -6.98 -2.81
C PRO A 838 -23.19 -6.93 -1.97
N GLY A 839 -23.63 -8.09 -1.49
CA GLY A 839 -24.79 -8.27 -0.61
C GLY A 839 -26.16 -8.22 -1.29
N ILE A 840 -26.25 -7.85 -2.57
CA ILE A 840 -27.52 -7.72 -3.31
C ILE A 840 -28.30 -9.04 -3.33
N VAL A 841 -27.63 -10.20 -3.26
CA VAL A 841 -28.28 -11.52 -3.18
C VAL A 841 -29.09 -11.71 -1.89
N ASP A 842 -28.62 -11.15 -0.77
CA ASP A 842 -29.26 -11.20 0.55
C ASP A 842 -30.19 -9.99 0.78
N GLY A 843 -30.20 -9.01 -0.14
CA GLY A 843 -31.15 -7.88 -0.17
C GLY A 843 -30.55 -6.49 0.06
N GLU A 844 -29.22 -6.38 0.17
CA GLU A 844 -28.52 -5.11 0.39
C GLU A 844 -28.78 -4.09 -0.73
N THR A 845 -28.63 -2.81 -0.39
CA THR A 845 -28.88 -1.72 -1.34
C THR A 845 -27.79 -0.66 -1.22
N TRP A 846 -27.40 -0.05 -2.34
CA TRP A 846 -26.31 0.93 -2.40
C TRP A 846 -26.82 2.26 -2.94
N PHE A 847 -26.29 3.36 -2.42
CA PHE A 847 -26.59 4.72 -2.87
C PHE A 847 -25.29 5.41 -3.31
N ASP A 848 -25.31 6.12 -4.43
CA ASP A 848 -24.19 6.95 -4.86
C ASP A 848 -24.00 8.15 -3.91
N TRP A 849 -22.76 8.41 -3.48
CA TRP A 849 -22.44 9.49 -2.54
C TRP A 849 -22.82 10.88 -3.07
N TYR A 850 -22.66 11.12 -4.37
CA TYR A 850 -22.75 12.46 -4.96
C TYR A 850 -24.20 12.88 -5.30
N SER A 851 -25.01 11.94 -5.76
CA SER A 851 -26.41 12.16 -6.16
C SER A 851 -27.41 11.76 -5.09
N GLY A 852 -27.05 10.81 -4.20
CA GLY A 852 -27.98 10.16 -3.28
C GLY A 852 -28.94 9.17 -3.95
N GLU A 853 -28.79 8.89 -5.26
CA GLU A 853 -29.64 7.96 -6.00
C GLU A 853 -29.27 6.49 -5.70
N ARG A 854 -30.27 5.60 -5.69
CA ARG A 854 -30.05 4.16 -5.45
C ARG A 854 -29.47 3.51 -6.70
N VAL A 855 -28.30 2.90 -6.56
CA VAL A 855 -27.60 2.13 -7.60
C VAL A 855 -28.50 1.02 -8.15
N GLN A 856 -28.47 0.84 -9.47
CA GLN A 856 -29.12 -0.28 -10.16
C GLN A 856 -28.02 -1.26 -10.62
N ALA A 857 -27.86 -2.37 -9.91
CA ALA A 857 -26.85 -3.39 -10.16
C ALA A 857 -27.41 -4.79 -9.90
N GLU A 858 -26.76 -5.82 -10.46
CA GLU A 858 -27.12 -7.23 -10.31
C GLU A 858 -26.13 -7.96 -9.38
N ALA A 859 -26.60 -8.94 -8.61
CA ALA A 859 -25.79 -9.62 -7.60
C ALA A 859 -24.62 -10.41 -8.21
N GLY A 860 -23.40 -10.17 -7.74
CA GLY A 860 -22.19 -10.82 -8.26
C GLY A 860 -21.78 -10.39 -9.68
N VAL A 861 -22.40 -9.36 -10.25
CA VAL A 861 -22.12 -8.88 -11.62
C VAL A 861 -21.24 -7.62 -11.59
N ASN A 862 -20.15 -7.64 -12.36
CA ASN A 862 -19.35 -6.45 -12.64
C ASN A 862 -20.20 -5.40 -13.38
N THR A 863 -20.46 -4.29 -12.71
CA THR A 863 -21.22 -3.15 -13.24
C THR A 863 -20.25 -2.10 -13.73
N THR A 864 -20.39 -1.66 -14.99
CA THR A 864 -19.59 -0.55 -15.54
C THR A 864 -20.11 0.79 -15.02
N ILE A 865 -19.22 1.55 -14.39
CA ILE A 865 -19.47 2.77 -13.64
C ILE A 865 -18.79 3.95 -14.34
N SER A 866 -19.46 5.09 -14.41
CA SER A 866 -18.87 6.35 -14.89
C SER A 866 -17.87 6.89 -13.87
N ALA A 867 -16.61 7.08 -14.29
CA ALA A 867 -15.51 7.52 -13.44
C ALA A 867 -14.55 8.49 -14.17
N PRO A 868 -15.04 9.62 -14.72
CA PRO A 868 -14.18 10.60 -15.40
C PRO A 868 -13.11 11.17 -14.46
N LEU A 869 -12.02 11.70 -15.01
CA LEU A 869 -10.93 12.29 -14.22
C LEU A 869 -11.46 13.41 -13.32
N GLY A 870 -11.13 13.37 -12.03
CA GLY A 870 -11.69 14.26 -11.00
C GLY A 870 -12.92 13.70 -10.26
N HIS A 871 -13.57 12.64 -10.76
CA HIS A 871 -14.59 11.87 -10.04
C HIS A 871 -14.03 10.50 -9.60
N ILE A 872 -14.36 10.06 -8.38
CA ILE A 872 -14.06 8.71 -7.88
C ILE A 872 -15.37 8.09 -7.36
N PRO A 873 -15.80 6.92 -7.87
CA PRO A 873 -17.01 6.26 -7.38
C PRO A 873 -16.93 5.86 -5.90
N VAL A 874 -17.87 6.39 -5.12
CA VAL A 874 -18.03 6.15 -3.68
C VAL A 874 -19.50 5.90 -3.38
N TYR A 875 -19.79 4.85 -2.61
CA TYR A 875 -21.16 4.40 -2.36
C TYR A 875 -21.44 4.19 -0.87
N ILE A 876 -22.65 4.55 -0.45
CA ILE A 876 -23.17 4.36 0.91
C ILE A 876 -24.07 3.12 0.94
N ARG A 877 -23.80 2.21 1.88
CA ARG A 877 -24.65 1.04 2.16
C ARG A 877 -25.97 1.47 2.79
N GLY A 878 -27.09 1.05 2.23
CA GLY A 878 -28.41 1.19 2.83
C GLY A 878 -28.53 0.37 4.11
N GLY A 879 -29.19 0.92 5.12
CA GLY A 879 -29.12 0.42 6.50
C GLY A 879 -28.13 1.19 7.38
N SER A 880 -27.39 2.18 6.85
CA SER A 880 -26.39 2.95 7.62
C SER A 880 -26.85 4.36 8.00
N VAL A 881 -26.38 4.83 9.16
CA VAL A 881 -26.35 6.25 9.52
C VAL A 881 -24.88 6.67 9.66
N LEU A 882 -24.49 7.71 8.93
CA LEU A 882 -23.13 8.25 8.93
C LEU A 882 -23.08 9.62 9.61
N PRO A 883 -22.26 9.81 10.66
CA PRO A 883 -21.91 11.13 11.14
C PRO A 883 -20.95 11.81 10.17
N THR A 884 -21.21 13.08 9.87
CA THR A 884 -20.34 13.91 9.02
C THR A 884 -20.11 15.28 9.64
N GLN A 885 -19.06 15.97 9.23
CA GLN A 885 -18.79 17.36 9.62
C GLN A 885 -18.51 18.21 8.36
N GLU A 886 -18.81 19.51 8.40
CA GLU A 886 -18.54 20.41 7.27
C GLU A 886 -17.01 20.68 7.20
N PRO A 887 -16.32 20.42 6.07
CA PRO A 887 -14.84 20.50 6.02
C PRO A 887 -14.27 21.88 6.32
N GLY A 888 -13.19 21.92 7.11
CA GLY A 888 -12.25 23.04 7.21
C GLY A 888 -10.94 22.73 6.48
N TYR A 889 -10.00 23.69 6.46
CA TYR A 889 -8.68 23.46 5.85
C TYR A 889 -7.78 22.55 6.70
N THR A 890 -7.95 22.59 8.03
CA THR A 890 -7.35 21.61 8.96
C THR A 890 -8.42 20.79 9.68
N THR A 891 -8.06 19.69 10.33
CA THR A 891 -8.97 18.95 11.20
C THR A 891 -9.37 19.78 12.42
N THR A 892 -8.51 20.68 12.90
CA THR A 892 -8.83 21.62 13.98
C THR A 892 -9.86 22.67 13.56
N GLU A 893 -9.80 23.17 12.31
CA GLU A 893 -10.88 23.98 11.73
C GLU A 893 -12.16 23.13 11.58
N SER A 894 -12.03 21.90 11.04
CA SER A 894 -13.17 20.99 10.79
C SER A 894 -13.93 20.62 12.06
N ARG A 895 -13.24 20.35 13.17
CA ARG A 895 -13.83 20.00 14.48
C ARG A 895 -14.63 21.14 15.13
N GLN A 896 -14.51 22.37 14.62
CA GLN A 896 -15.30 23.55 15.05
C GLN A 896 -16.50 23.82 14.13
N ASN A 897 -16.67 23.04 13.06
CA ASN A 897 -17.75 23.22 12.10
C ASN A 897 -18.99 22.40 12.49
N PRO A 898 -20.18 22.75 11.97
CA PRO A 898 -21.43 22.06 12.31
C PRO A 898 -21.45 20.58 11.91
N TRP A 899 -22.21 19.80 12.68
CA TRP A 899 -22.49 18.39 12.42
C TRP A 899 -23.49 18.19 11.28
N GLY A 900 -23.30 17.11 10.53
CA GLY A 900 -24.25 16.56 9.57
C GLY A 900 -24.53 15.08 9.84
N LEU A 901 -25.63 14.58 9.28
CA LEU A 901 -26.00 13.17 9.30
C LEU A 901 -26.48 12.73 7.92
N ILE A 902 -26.02 11.57 7.45
CA ILE A 902 -26.59 10.90 6.27
C ILE A 902 -27.23 9.59 6.74
N VAL A 903 -28.55 9.47 6.54
CA VAL A 903 -29.36 8.30 6.88
C VAL A 903 -29.73 7.57 5.58
N ALA A 904 -28.99 6.51 5.25
CA ALA A 904 -29.26 5.70 4.06
C ALA A 904 -30.20 4.55 4.41
N LEU A 905 -31.46 4.61 3.98
CA LEU A 905 -32.46 3.60 4.36
C LEU A 905 -32.32 2.29 3.57
N SER A 906 -32.43 1.15 4.27
CA SER A 906 -32.51 -0.19 3.66
C SER A 906 -33.80 -0.38 2.85
N SER A 907 -33.98 -1.55 2.22
CA SER A 907 -35.24 -1.96 1.57
C SER A 907 -36.45 -1.98 2.52
N GLU A 908 -36.22 -2.13 3.82
CA GLU A 908 -37.23 -2.20 4.89
C GLU A 908 -37.55 -0.82 5.48
N GLY A 909 -36.81 0.23 5.09
CA GLY A 909 -36.94 1.58 5.66
C GLY A 909 -36.31 1.73 7.05
N ALA A 910 -35.26 0.96 7.33
CA ALA A 910 -34.46 1.05 8.57
C ALA A 910 -33.02 1.52 8.28
N ALA A 911 -32.35 2.09 9.28
CA ALA A 911 -30.90 2.34 9.29
C ALA A 911 -30.34 2.48 10.71
N SER A 912 -29.04 2.24 10.89
CA SER A 912 -28.34 2.40 12.18
C SER A 912 -26.89 2.85 12.03
N GLY A 913 -26.33 3.48 13.06
CA GLY A 913 -24.92 3.88 13.09
C GLY A 913 -24.49 4.37 14.47
N SER A 914 -23.22 4.77 14.58
CA SER A 914 -22.59 5.29 15.80
C SER A 914 -21.69 6.49 15.50
N LEU A 915 -21.37 7.26 16.54
CA LEU A 915 -20.34 8.30 16.56
C LEU A 915 -19.65 8.29 17.92
N TYR A 916 -18.32 8.21 17.91
CA TYR A 916 -17.47 8.44 19.08
C TYR A 916 -16.86 9.84 19.03
N VAL A 917 -16.88 10.57 20.14
CA VAL A 917 -16.24 11.90 20.27
C VAL A 917 -15.47 12.00 21.59
N ASP A 918 -14.26 12.55 21.52
CA ASP A 918 -13.40 12.91 22.64
C ASP A 918 -12.69 14.25 22.31
N ASP A 919 -11.67 14.63 23.10
CA ASP A 919 -10.85 15.82 22.84
C ASP A 919 -10.06 15.78 21.53
N GLY A 920 -9.76 14.60 21.00
CA GLY A 920 -9.00 14.37 19.77
C GLY A 920 -7.52 14.06 19.98
N GLU A 921 -7.00 14.03 21.22
CA GLU A 921 -5.55 13.94 21.49
C GLU A 921 -5.13 13.10 22.71
N SER A 922 -5.95 12.96 23.75
CA SER A 922 -5.54 12.35 25.03
C SER A 922 -5.54 10.82 25.00
N ILE A 923 -4.52 10.18 25.60
CA ILE A 923 -4.45 8.71 25.76
C ILE A 923 -5.65 8.22 26.58
N GLU A 924 -5.90 8.88 27.72
CA GLU A 924 -7.10 8.70 28.55
C GLU A 924 -7.84 10.05 28.58
N PRO A 925 -8.85 10.28 27.72
CA PRO A 925 -9.63 11.52 27.72
C PRO A 925 -10.40 11.70 29.04
N GLU A 926 -10.48 12.94 29.55
CA GLU A 926 -11.26 13.24 30.77
C GLU A 926 -12.75 12.91 30.62
N SER A 927 -13.27 12.94 29.38
CA SER A 927 -14.62 12.51 29.04
C SER A 927 -14.72 12.17 27.54
N CYS A 928 -15.61 11.24 27.20
CA CYS A 928 -16.04 10.94 25.84
C CYS A 928 -17.56 11.18 25.66
N LEU A 929 -18.01 11.08 24.42
CA LEU A 929 -19.41 11.01 24.01
C LEU A 929 -19.57 9.79 23.09
N ASP A 930 -20.50 8.90 23.44
CA ASP A 930 -20.89 7.76 22.63
C ASP A 930 -22.33 7.98 22.16
N VAL A 931 -22.51 8.17 20.86
CA VAL A 931 -23.81 8.45 20.24
C VAL A 931 -24.22 7.26 19.38
N THR A 932 -25.46 6.79 19.56
CA THR A 932 -26.05 5.75 18.70
C THR A 932 -27.27 6.29 17.96
N PHE A 933 -27.36 5.94 16.68
CA PHE A 933 -28.40 6.37 15.76
C PHE A 933 -29.23 5.17 15.32
N ALA A 934 -30.56 5.29 15.38
CA ALA A 934 -31.48 4.27 14.91
C ALA A 934 -32.67 4.91 14.16
N ALA A 935 -32.72 4.73 12.84
CA ALA A 935 -33.84 5.12 12.01
C ALA A 935 -34.76 3.93 11.71
N MET A 936 -36.06 4.06 11.97
CA MET A 936 -37.07 3.08 11.55
C MET A 936 -38.46 3.74 11.48
N SER A 937 -39.33 3.28 10.58
CA SER A 937 -40.75 3.70 10.51
C SER A 937 -40.97 5.21 10.40
N GLY A 938 -40.04 5.94 9.78
CA GLY A 938 -40.10 7.41 9.64
C GLY A 938 -39.64 8.20 10.87
N HIS A 939 -39.05 7.54 11.87
CA HIS A 939 -38.43 8.18 13.03
C HIS A 939 -36.93 7.92 13.04
N LEU A 940 -36.12 8.97 13.22
CA LEU A 940 -34.73 8.86 13.66
C LEU A 940 -34.69 9.04 15.18
N LYS A 941 -34.19 8.03 15.89
CA LYS A 941 -33.83 8.09 17.31
C LYS A 941 -32.32 8.33 17.41
N VAL A 942 -31.95 9.14 18.39
CA VAL A 942 -30.56 9.37 18.81
C VAL A 942 -30.51 9.13 20.31
N ASP A 943 -29.66 8.21 20.75
CA ASP A 943 -29.31 8.02 22.16
C ASP A 943 -27.87 8.46 22.36
N VAL A 944 -27.60 9.11 23.50
CA VAL A 944 -26.32 9.77 23.79
C VAL A 944 -25.89 9.40 25.20
N GLU A 945 -24.70 8.84 25.33
CA GLU A 945 -24.04 8.49 26.59
C GLU A 945 -22.67 9.18 26.69
N GLY A 946 -22.11 9.28 27.91
CA GLY A 946 -20.88 10.03 28.18
C GLY A 946 -21.10 11.45 28.75
N GLU A 947 -20.02 12.18 28.99
CA GLU A 947 -20.03 13.52 29.62
C GLU A 947 -19.35 14.62 28.78
N PHE A 948 -18.72 14.27 27.65
CA PHE A 948 -18.03 15.24 26.78
C PHE A 948 -19.01 16.26 26.18
N LYS A 949 -18.62 17.53 26.13
CA LYS A 949 -19.50 18.64 25.78
C LYS A 949 -19.11 19.27 24.46
N ASP A 950 -19.55 18.63 23.39
CA ASP A 950 -19.61 19.32 22.10
C ASP A 950 -20.64 20.47 22.17
N THR A 951 -20.35 21.54 21.43
CA THR A 951 -21.19 22.75 21.28
C THR A 951 -21.56 23.03 19.82
N ASN A 952 -21.04 22.25 18.87
CA ASN A 952 -21.37 22.30 17.45
C ASN A 952 -22.84 21.94 17.24
N ALA A 953 -23.53 22.68 16.36
CA ALA A 953 -24.91 22.41 16.03
C ALA A 953 -25.03 21.29 14.99
N LEU A 954 -26.05 20.42 15.09
CA LEU A 954 -26.50 19.58 13.99
C LEU A 954 -27.19 20.46 12.95
N ALA A 955 -26.50 20.75 11.84
CA ALA A 955 -26.96 21.67 10.80
C ALA A 955 -27.70 20.97 9.65
N ASN A 956 -27.39 19.71 9.34
CA ASN A 956 -28.09 18.97 8.28
C ASN A 956 -28.41 17.53 8.67
N VAL A 957 -29.51 17.00 8.10
CA VAL A 957 -29.86 15.58 8.14
C VAL A 957 -30.39 15.19 6.76
N THR A 958 -29.59 14.43 6.02
CA THR A 958 -29.93 13.87 4.71
C THR A 958 -30.54 12.49 4.88
N ILE A 959 -31.63 12.17 4.17
CA ILE A 959 -32.27 10.85 4.22
C ILE A 959 -32.39 10.29 2.80
N LEU A 960 -31.67 9.20 2.52
CA LEU A 960 -31.67 8.53 1.22
C LEU A 960 -32.68 7.37 1.22
N GLY A 961 -33.33 7.12 0.08
CA GLY A 961 -34.34 6.06 -0.08
C GLY A 961 -35.73 6.37 0.51
N ALA A 962 -35.96 7.58 1.02
CA ALA A 962 -37.27 7.98 1.55
C ALA A 962 -38.31 8.20 0.42
N PRO A 963 -39.51 7.59 0.45
CA PRO A 963 -40.46 7.63 -0.67
C PRO A 963 -41.25 8.95 -0.78
N ALA A 964 -41.51 9.64 0.34
CA ALA A 964 -42.10 10.98 0.39
C ALA A 964 -41.92 11.57 1.80
N VAL A 965 -41.63 12.88 1.90
CA VAL A 965 -41.56 13.60 3.18
C VAL A 965 -42.93 14.23 3.51
N GLY A 966 -43.41 13.99 4.73
CA GLY A 966 -44.63 14.59 5.27
C GLY A 966 -44.32 15.80 6.17
N GLN A 967 -44.59 15.65 7.47
CA GLN A 967 -44.31 16.68 8.48
C GLN A 967 -43.05 16.30 9.28
N VAL A 968 -41.99 17.09 9.17
CA VAL A 968 -40.76 16.93 9.97
C VAL A 968 -41.00 17.41 11.41
N LYS A 969 -40.49 16.65 12.39
CA LYS A 969 -40.58 16.97 13.82
C LYS A 969 -39.27 16.72 14.54
N LEU A 970 -38.93 17.60 15.48
CA LEU A 970 -37.80 17.45 16.39
C LEU A 970 -38.36 17.44 17.82
N ASN A 971 -38.04 16.39 18.59
CA ASN A 971 -38.54 16.19 19.97
C ASN A 971 -40.08 16.33 20.14
N GLY A 972 -40.83 16.03 19.07
CA GLY A 972 -42.29 16.14 19.01
C GLY A 972 -42.82 17.49 18.51
N GLU A 973 -42.03 18.55 18.53
CA GLU A 973 -42.39 19.86 17.97
C GLU A 973 -42.24 19.87 16.44
N THR A 974 -43.03 20.69 15.75
CA THR A 974 -43.01 20.76 14.28
C THR A 974 -41.89 21.68 13.82
N VAL A 975 -41.01 21.17 12.95
CA VAL A 975 -39.97 21.99 12.33
C VAL A 975 -40.60 22.88 11.26
N ASP A 976 -40.33 24.18 11.32
CA ASP A 976 -40.87 25.16 10.38
C ASP A 976 -40.12 25.07 9.03
N ALA A 977 -40.77 24.46 8.04
CA ALA A 977 -40.17 24.18 6.74
C ALA A 977 -39.66 25.44 6.01
N ASP A 978 -40.33 26.59 6.20
CA ASP A 978 -39.96 27.87 5.59
C ASP A 978 -38.72 28.51 6.25
N LYS A 979 -38.35 28.06 7.46
CA LYS A 979 -37.16 28.52 8.20
C LYS A 979 -35.99 27.53 8.16
N HIS A 980 -36.28 26.24 8.08
CA HIS A 980 -35.29 25.16 8.21
C HIS A 980 -35.09 24.35 6.91
N GLY A 981 -35.53 24.87 5.76
CA GLY A 981 -35.07 24.40 4.45
C GLY A 981 -35.40 22.94 4.11
N VAL A 982 -36.57 22.44 4.52
CA VAL A 982 -36.98 21.06 4.21
C VAL A 982 -37.20 20.93 2.69
N SER A 983 -36.30 20.22 2.02
CA SER A 983 -36.36 19.94 0.58
C SER A 983 -36.42 18.45 0.31
N THR A 984 -37.19 18.07 -0.71
CA THR A 984 -37.19 16.73 -1.29
C THR A 984 -36.55 16.84 -2.67
N LEU A 985 -35.29 16.41 -2.79
CA LEU A 985 -34.56 16.43 -4.05
C LEU A 985 -34.98 15.22 -4.91
N SER A 986 -35.85 15.47 -5.90
CA SER A 986 -35.82 14.66 -7.13
C SER A 986 -34.74 15.24 -8.04
N ASN A 987 -33.53 14.67 -7.92
CA ASN A 987 -32.30 14.96 -8.67
C ASN A 987 -31.58 16.29 -8.32
N THR A 988 -30.24 16.25 -8.41
CA THR A 988 -29.25 17.34 -8.18
C THR A 988 -29.23 17.99 -6.78
N PHE A 989 -28.24 17.59 -5.97
CA PHE A 989 -27.85 18.28 -4.73
C PHE A 989 -27.20 19.64 -4.96
N TRP A 990 -27.46 20.56 -4.03
CA TRP A 990 -26.57 21.66 -3.64
C TRP A 990 -26.63 21.80 -2.12
N PHE A 991 -25.49 22.02 -1.46
CA PHE A 991 -25.42 22.21 -0.01
C PHE A 991 -26.19 23.46 0.42
N LEU A 992 -26.90 23.37 1.55
CA LEU A 992 -27.66 24.47 2.14
C LEU A 992 -27.48 24.49 3.67
N SER A 993 -26.53 25.28 4.17
CA SER A 993 -26.19 25.35 5.60
C SER A 993 -27.32 26.01 6.42
N ILE A 994 -27.81 25.33 7.47
CA ILE A 994 -28.89 25.83 8.34
C ILE A 994 -28.30 26.54 9.57
N LEU A 995 -28.21 27.87 9.49
CA LEU A 995 -27.77 28.71 10.61
C LEU A 995 -28.88 28.95 11.64
N CYS A 996 -28.99 28.07 12.64
CA CYS A 996 -29.93 28.21 13.74
C CYS A 996 -29.36 29.05 14.91
N HIS A 997 -29.53 30.37 14.86
CA HIS A 997 -29.12 31.27 15.96
C HIS A 997 -30.12 31.28 17.12
N ILE A 998 -29.69 30.82 18.31
CA ILE A 998 -30.34 31.12 19.59
C ILE A 998 -29.59 32.27 20.25
N SER A 999 -30.27 33.38 20.54
CA SER A 999 -29.65 34.60 21.08
C SER A 999 -30.31 35.08 22.37
N PHE A 1000 -29.51 35.35 23.39
CA PHE A 1000 -29.90 36.12 24.57
C PHE A 1000 -29.03 37.38 24.73
N PRO A 1001 -29.54 38.48 25.32
CA PRO A 1001 -29.08 39.82 24.95
C PRO A 1001 -28.08 40.45 25.92
N PHE A 1002 -27.04 41.08 25.36
CA PHE A 1002 -26.31 42.18 26.01
C PHE A 1002 -26.03 43.32 25.03
N LYS A 1003 -26.03 44.56 25.53
CA LYS A 1003 -25.49 45.76 24.85
C LYS A 1003 -24.24 46.21 25.61
N PRO A 1004 -23.27 46.82 24.92
CA PRO A 1004 -23.08 48.25 25.16
C PRO A 1004 -22.92 49.04 23.82
N PRO A 1005 -22.13 50.13 23.64
CA PRO A 1005 -22.69 51.34 23.03
C PRO A 1005 -22.08 51.78 21.69
N PHE A 1006 -22.80 52.66 20.98
CA PHE A 1006 -22.31 53.37 19.80
C PHE A 1006 -21.24 54.42 20.13
N LEU A 1007 -20.28 54.58 19.21
CA LEU A 1007 -19.80 55.90 18.78
C LEU A 1007 -19.50 55.87 17.27
N THR A 1008 -19.69 56.99 16.58
CA THR A 1008 -19.70 57.08 15.11
C THR A 1008 -18.83 58.23 14.62
N MET A 1009 -18.33 58.17 13.37
CA MET A 1009 -18.13 59.27 12.40
C MET A 1009 -17.73 58.67 11.02
N PRO A 1010 -17.84 59.40 9.88
CA PRO A 1010 -18.28 58.81 8.60
C PRO A 1010 -17.22 58.61 7.49
N PRO A 1011 -17.54 57.83 6.44
CA PRO A 1011 -16.65 57.55 5.31
C PRO A 1011 -16.77 58.52 4.11
N ARG A 1012 -15.64 58.79 3.44
CA ARG A 1012 -15.48 59.27 2.03
C ARG A 1012 -13.97 59.30 1.72
N LYS A 1013 -13.45 58.84 0.57
CA LYS A 1013 -14.03 58.27 -0.67
C LYS A 1013 -13.14 57.11 -1.16
N LEU A 1014 -13.66 56.23 -2.03
CA LEU A 1014 -12.80 55.47 -2.96
C LEU A 1014 -12.29 56.37 -4.10
N ASN A 1015 -11.06 56.06 -4.56
CA ASN A 1015 -10.76 55.86 -5.98
C ASN A 1015 -9.49 54.96 -6.05
N GLN A 1016 -9.65 53.71 -6.49
CA GLN A 1016 -9.24 53.21 -7.82
C GLN A 1016 -7.73 53.05 -8.04
N GLN A 1017 -7.27 51.80 -8.06
CA GLN A 1017 -6.55 51.22 -9.21
C GLN A 1017 -6.79 49.71 -9.30
N ALA A 1018 -6.47 49.08 -10.43
CA ALA A 1018 -7.05 47.81 -10.89
C ALA A 1018 -5.98 46.76 -11.31
N PRO A 1019 -6.30 45.45 -11.37
CA PRO A 1019 -5.36 44.36 -11.68
C PRO A 1019 -5.26 44.07 -13.20
N SER A 1020 -4.41 43.12 -13.60
CA SER A 1020 -4.53 42.42 -14.90
C SER A 1020 -3.86 41.03 -14.92
N PRO A 1021 -4.34 40.05 -15.72
CA PRO A 1021 -3.91 38.64 -15.69
C PRO A 1021 -3.63 38.03 -17.10
N VAL A 1022 -3.82 36.69 -17.24
CA VAL A 1022 -3.97 35.86 -18.48
C VAL A 1022 -2.68 35.30 -19.12
N PRO A 1023 -2.62 34.00 -19.48
CA PRO A 1023 -1.51 33.35 -20.21
C PRO A 1023 -1.16 33.95 -21.59
N SER A 1024 0.00 33.52 -22.11
CA SER A 1024 0.68 34.12 -23.25
C SER A 1024 0.05 33.77 -24.61
N GLU A 1025 0.55 34.37 -25.68
CA GLU A 1025 0.06 34.10 -27.04
C GLU A 1025 0.74 32.87 -27.70
N ASP A 1026 1.89 32.44 -27.21
CA ASP A 1026 2.70 31.40 -27.87
C ASP A 1026 2.35 29.98 -27.40
N GLU A 1027 1.93 29.80 -26.14
CA GLU A 1027 1.36 28.53 -25.64
C GLU A 1027 0.16 28.09 -26.48
N LEU A 1028 -0.73 29.04 -26.81
CA LEU A 1028 -1.90 28.80 -27.65
C LEU A 1028 -1.54 28.36 -29.08
N LYS A 1029 -0.41 28.85 -29.63
CA LYS A 1029 0.02 28.54 -31.01
C LYS A 1029 0.46 27.08 -31.16
N THR A 1030 1.00 26.47 -30.10
CA THR A 1030 1.40 25.06 -30.10
C THR A 1030 0.19 24.11 -30.11
N ILE A 1031 -0.93 24.50 -29.48
CA ILE A 1031 -2.18 23.71 -29.47
C ILE A 1031 -2.71 23.49 -30.90
N ALA A 1032 -2.61 24.50 -31.77
CA ALA A 1032 -3.08 24.42 -33.16
C ALA A 1032 -2.16 23.61 -34.11
N ALA A 1033 -1.00 23.12 -33.64
CA ALA A 1033 0.07 22.61 -34.51
C ALA A 1033 0.15 21.07 -34.65
N LYS A 1034 -0.64 20.29 -33.89
CA LYS A 1034 -0.53 18.81 -33.85
C LYS A 1034 -1.77 18.02 -34.30
N SER A 1035 -2.90 18.65 -34.62
CA SER A 1035 -4.11 17.95 -35.09
C SER A 1035 -4.14 17.74 -36.62
N SER A 1036 -4.54 16.54 -37.06
CA SER A 1036 -4.18 16.00 -38.38
C SER A 1036 -5.32 15.96 -39.43
N SER A 1037 -6.17 16.98 -39.48
CA SER A 1037 -6.81 17.38 -40.75
C SER A 1037 -7.25 18.85 -40.74
N PRO A 1038 -7.26 19.56 -41.88
CA PRO A 1038 -7.80 20.92 -41.95
C PRO A 1038 -9.29 21.01 -41.61
N GLU A 1039 -10.04 19.91 -41.77
CA GLU A 1039 -11.49 19.88 -41.57
C GLU A 1039 -11.87 19.64 -40.10
N SER A 1040 -11.10 18.83 -39.36
CA SER A 1040 -11.25 18.67 -37.90
C SER A 1040 -10.81 19.91 -37.13
N GLN A 1041 -9.74 20.61 -37.56
CA GLN A 1041 -9.34 21.89 -36.96
C GLN A 1041 -10.44 22.96 -37.06
N LEU A 1042 -11.16 23.00 -38.18
CA LEU A 1042 -12.31 23.89 -38.36
C LEU A 1042 -13.50 23.51 -37.46
N GLN A 1043 -13.68 22.24 -37.13
CA GLN A 1043 -14.71 21.78 -36.19
C GLN A 1043 -14.35 22.12 -34.73
N GLU A 1044 -13.10 21.95 -34.32
CA GLU A 1044 -12.62 22.29 -32.97
C GLU A 1044 -12.66 23.82 -32.71
N ALA A 1045 -12.29 24.61 -33.72
CA ALA A 1045 -12.41 26.07 -33.70
C ALA A 1045 -13.87 26.55 -33.56
N ALA A 1046 -14.84 25.82 -34.11
CA ALA A 1046 -16.27 26.11 -33.96
C ALA A 1046 -16.77 25.84 -32.54
N ALA A 1047 -16.51 24.65 -32.00
CA ALA A 1047 -16.95 24.27 -30.64
C ALA A 1047 -16.33 25.18 -29.56
N THR A 1048 -15.05 25.52 -29.69
CA THR A 1048 -14.36 26.45 -28.79
C THR A 1048 -14.95 27.87 -28.87
N ALA A 1049 -15.43 28.27 -30.05
CA ALA A 1049 -16.15 29.53 -30.21
C ALA A 1049 -17.50 29.50 -29.49
N GLU A 1050 -18.33 28.48 -29.70
CA GLU A 1050 -19.65 28.40 -29.05
C GLU A 1050 -19.57 28.40 -27.51
N SER A 1051 -18.56 27.73 -26.93
CA SER A 1051 -18.29 27.79 -25.49
C SER A 1051 -18.01 29.21 -25.00
N ALA A 1052 -17.16 29.96 -25.71
CA ALA A 1052 -16.90 31.36 -25.39
C ALA A 1052 -18.17 32.21 -25.48
N LEU A 1053 -19.05 31.96 -26.45
CA LEU A 1053 -20.29 32.72 -26.63
C LEU A 1053 -21.30 32.46 -25.49
N GLU A 1054 -21.25 31.31 -24.82
CA GLU A 1054 -22.10 31.00 -23.68
C GLU A 1054 -21.56 31.58 -22.37
N SER A 1055 -20.25 31.59 -22.14
CA SER A 1055 -19.62 32.41 -21.08
C SER A 1055 -19.78 33.91 -21.37
N ALA A 1056 -19.79 34.30 -22.66
CA ALA A 1056 -20.14 35.63 -23.14
C ALA A 1056 -21.63 35.94 -22.95
N LYS A 1057 -22.44 34.90 -22.70
CA LYS A 1057 -23.77 34.96 -22.12
C LYS A 1057 -23.79 34.49 -20.65
N THR A 1058 -22.69 34.57 -19.88
CA THR A 1058 -22.67 34.26 -18.41
C THR A 1058 -22.20 35.34 -17.35
N ALA A 1059 -22.07 36.66 -17.64
CA ALA A 1059 -21.96 37.83 -16.69
C ALA A 1059 -22.85 39.16 -16.83
N SER A 1060 -23.49 39.58 -17.96
CA SER A 1060 -24.30 40.81 -18.13
C SER A 1060 -25.76 40.81 -17.62
N SER A 1061 -26.51 39.70 -17.66
CA SER A 1061 -27.84 39.61 -17.02
C SER A 1061 -27.75 39.33 -15.51
N LEU A 1062 -26.62 38.87 -14.99
CA LEU A 1062 -26.26 39.02 -13.58
C LEU A 1062 -26.11 40.52 -13.25
N ARG A 1063 -25.37 41.28 -14.08
CA ARG A 1063 -25.36 42.77 -14.07
C ARG A 1063 -26.79 43.35 -14.14
N SER A 1064 -27.68 42.89 -15.04
CA SER A 1064 -29.07 43.38 -15.13
C SER A 1064 -29.94 43.00 -13.92
N ALA A 1065 -29.73 41.83 -13.32
CA ALA A 1065 -30.36 41.48 -12.05
C ALA A 1065 -29.85 42.43 -10.94
N ALA A 1066 -28.54 42.72 -10.90
CA ALA A 1066 -27.94 43.72 -10.01
C ALA A 1066 -28.57 45.11 -10.14
N GLU A 1067 -28.96 45.54 -11.36
CA GLU A 1067 -29.64 46.82 -11.59
C GLU A 1067 -31.00 46.94 -10.89
N THR A 1068 -31.69 45.82 -10.67
CA THR A 1068 -33.00 45.80 -9.98
C THR A 1068 -32.88 45.67 -8.45
N ILE A 1069 -31.72 45.23 -7.95
CA ILE A 1069 -31.47 44.98 -6.54
C ILE A 1069 -31.15 46.31 -5.82
N LYS A 1070 -31.97 46.64 -4.82
CA LYS A 1070 -31.82 47.86 -3.99
C LYS A 1070 -30.91 47.68 -2.77
N ASP A 1071 -30.52 46.46 -2.48
CA ASP A 1071 -29.54 46.10 -1.44
C ASP A 1071 -28.13 46.22 -2.02
N PRO A 1072 -27.27 47.15 -1.55
CA PRO A 1072 -25.93 47.34 -2.11
C PRO A 1072 -25.06 46.09 -2.06
N ALA A 1073 -25.15 45.25 -1.03
CA ALA A 1073 -24.28 44.08 -0.89
C ALA A 1073 -24.64 42.98 -1.89
N LYS A 1074 -25.95 42.73 -2.09
CA LYS A 1074 -26.43 41.82 -3.15
C LYS A 1074 -26.15 42.38 -4.54
N ARG A 1075 -26.26 43.69 -4.73
CA ARG A 1075 -25.91 44.33 -6.00
C ARG A 1075 -24.42 44.18 -6.32
N GLU A 1076 -23.53 44.34 -5.34
CA GLU A 1076 -22.10 44.15 -5.52
C GLU A 1076 -21.76 42.67 -5.83
N LYS A 1077 -22.38 41.70 -5.14
CA LYS A 1077 -22.18 40.27 -5.44
C LYS A 1077 -22.56 39.93 -6.88
N TYR A 1078 -23.75 40.33 -7.32
CA TYR A 1078 -24.18 40.13 -8.71
C TYR A 1078 -23.29 40.88 -9.73
N LEU A 1079 -22.58 41.95 -9.33
CA LEU A 1079 -21.59 42.63 -10.17
C LEU A 1079 -20.22 41.92 -10.21
N GLN A 1080 -19.86 41.16 -9.18
CA GLN A 1080 -18.63 40.36 -9.12
C GLN A 1080 -18.78 39.00 -9.82
N ASP A 1081 -19.93 38.33 -9.64
CA ASP A 1081 -20.30 37.16 -10.45
C ASP A 1081 -20.37 37.57 -11.94
N ALA A 1082 -20.81 38.82 -12.20
CA ALA A 1082 -20.74 39.50 -13.48
C ALA A 1082 -19.33 39.99 -13.93
N TYR A 1083 -18.26 39.54 -13.28
CA TYR A 1083 -16.87 39.81 -13.67
C TYR A 1083 -16.07 38.50 -13.82
N ASN A 1084 -16.32 37.49 -12.99
CA ASN A 1084 -15.62 36.21 -13.11
C ASN A 1084 -15.96 35.51 -14.44
N LYS A 1085 -17.22 35.53 -14.86
CA LYS A 1085 -17.65 35.07 -16.20
C LYS A 1085 -17.32 36.06 -17.34
N GLU A 1086 -16.76 37.23 -17.03
CA GLU A 1086 -16.14 38.12 -18.02
C GLU A 1086 -14.78 37.57 -18.48
N ILE A 1087 -14.01 37.02 -17.53
CA ILE A 1087 -12.68 36.44 -17.75
C ILE A 1087 -12.78 35.10 -18.50
N GLU A 1088 -13.75 34.24 -18.16
CA GLU A 1088 -13.95 32.93 -18.79
C GLU A 1088 -14.18 33.02 -20.31
N ALA A 1089 -15.05 33.94 -20.74
CA ALA A 1089 -15.32 34.21 -22.15
C ALA A 1089 -14.07 34.70 -22.91
N HIS A 1090 -13.24 35.51 -22.26
CA HIS A 1090 -11.98 36.02 -22.82
C HIS A 1090 -10.92 34.91 -23.02
N GLY A 1091 -10.92 33.89 -22.16
CA GLY A 1091 -10.07 32.69 -22.32
C GLY A 1091 -10.45 31.86 -23.55
N ASN A 1092 -11.72 31.46 -23.66
CA ASN A 1092 -12.20 30.65 -24.78
C ASN A 1092 -12.13 31.43 -26.12
N SER A 1093 -12.34 32.75 -26.09
CA SER A 1093 -12.11 33.67 -27.20
C SER A 1093 -10.68 33.61 -27.77
N LYS A 1094 -9.66 33.61 -26.88
CA LYS A 1094 -8.25 33.41 -27.26
C LYS A 1094 -8.04 32.03 -27.92
N LYS A 1095 -8.55 30.95 -27.31
CA LYS A 1095 -8.33 29.57 -27.80
C LYS A 1095 -8.97 29.32 -29.18
N ALA A 1096 -10.20 29.80 -29.40
CA ALA A 1096 -10.90 29.68 -30.69
C ALA A 1096 -10.15 30.38 -31.85
N ARG A 1097 -9.59 31.57 -31.60
CA ARG A 1097 -8.83 32.31 -32.62
C ARG A 1097 -7.59 31.56 -33.09
N VAL A 1098 -6.88 30.87 -32.21
CA VAL A 1098 -5.63 30.20 -32.59
C VAL A 1098 -5.87 28.84 -33.25
N LEU A 1099 -6.89 28.07 -32.83
CA LEU A 1099 -7.31 26.87 -33.59
C LEU A 1099 -7.71 27.22 -35.04
N SER A 1100 -8.37 28.37 -35.25
CA SER A 1100 -8.75 28.83 -36.59
C SER A 1100 -7.56 29.24 -37.49
N SER A 1101 -6.37 29.48 -36.94
CA SER A 1101 -5.21 29.94 -37.73
C SER A 1101 -4.41 28.80 -38.36
N GLY A 1102 -4.39 27.60 -37.76
CA GLY A 1102 -3.72 26.42 -38.32
C GLY A 1102 -4.32 25.95 -39.64
N ALA A 1103 -5.66 25.88 -39.71
CA ALA A 1103 -6.38 25.35 -40.87
C ALA A 1103 -6.14 26.13 -42.18
N PHE A 1104 -5.71 27.40 -42.09
CA PHE A 1104 -5.51 28.27 -43.26
C PHE A 1104 -4.15 28.10 -43.96
N GLN A 1105 -3.22 27.31 -43.44
CA GLN A 1105 -1.89 27.11 -44.04
C GLN A 1105 -1.76 25.87 -44.95
N GLY A 1106 -2.72 24.92 -44.94
CA GLY A 1106 -2.52 23.58 -45.52
C GLY A 1106 -3.12 23.27 -46.91
N SER A 1107 -3.98 24.13 -47.47
CA SER A 1107 -4.95 23.72 -48.51
C SER A 1107 -4.74 24.31 -49.92
N VAL A 1108 -3.56 24.84 -50.24
CA VAL A 1108 -3.27 25.49 -51.54
C VAL A 1108 -2.09 24.80 -52.27
N GLY A 1109 -2.39 23.70 -52.96
CA GLY A 1109 -1.39 22.88 -53.70
C GLY A 1109 -1.83 22.32 -55.07
N GLY A 1110 -3.07 22.55 -55.49
CA GLY A 1110 -3.63 22.09 -56.78
C GLY A 1110 -4.16 20.64 -56.77
N GLY A 1111 -5.20 20.29 -57.54
CA GLY A 1111 -6.06 21.13 -58.38
C GLY A 1111 -7.12 20.34 -59.16
N GLY A 1112 -8.22 21.00 -59.56
CA GLY A 1112 -9.32 20.41 -60.33
C GLY A 1112 -10.64 20.36 -59.54
N ILE A 1113 -11.70 20.99 -60.06
CA ILE A 1113 -12.96 21.22 -59.33
C ILE A 1113 -14.12 20.41 -59.92
N GLY A 1114 -14.83 19.70 -59.04
CA GLY A 1114 -16.24 19.33 -59.22
C GLY A 1114 -17.06 19.89 -58.05
N MET A 1115 -18.16 20.60 -58.34
CA MET A 1115 -19.07 21.15 -57.32
C MET A 1115 -20.00 20.03 -56.78
N ALA A 1116 -20.57 20.11 -55.57
CA ALA A 1116 -20.73 21.24 -54.64
C ALA A 1116 -20.73 20.78 -53.15
N VAL A 1117 -20.93 21.75 -52.24
CA VAL A 1117 -20.97 21.62 -50.76
C VAL A 1117 -19.57 21.43 -50.13
N GLY A 1118 -19.16 22.44 -49.35
CA GLY A 1118 -17.84 22.54 -48.71
C GLY A 1118 -17.49 24.00 -48.40
N ALA A 1119 -17.78 24.90 -49.34
CA ALA A 1119 -17.77 26.37 -49.16
C ALA A 1119 -18.85 26.91 -48.19
N GLY A 1120 -19.38 26.07 -47.30
CA GLY A 1120 -20.28 26.46 -46.21
C GLY A 1120 -19.59 26.42 -44.84
N LEU A 1121 -18.78 25.40 -44.55
CA LEU A 1121 -18.17 25.22 -43.22
C LEU A 1121 -17.26 26.40 -42.86
N GLY A 1122 -16.34 26.79 -43.75
CA GLY A 1122 -15.43 27.92 -43.51
C GLY A 1122 -16.16 29.26 -43.26
N THR A 1123 -17.34 29.46 -43.84
CA THR A 1123 -18.17 30.66 -43.58
C THR A 1123 -18.85 30.60 -42.21
N VAL A 1124 -19.28 29.41 -41.77
CA VAL A 1124 -19.83 29.21 -40.42
C VAL A 1124 -18.75 29.45 -39.35
N VAL A 1125 -17.58 28.82 -39.49
CA VAL A 1125 -16.47 28.94 -38.52
C VAL A 1125 -15.96 30.39 -38.44
N GLY A 1126 -15.73 31.05 -39.58
CA GLY A 1126 -15.29 32.44 -39.61
C GLY A 1126 -16.28 33.42 -38.97
N THR A 1127 -17.58 33.12 -39.04
CA THR A 1127 -18.64 33.92 -38.38
C THR A 1127 -18.67 33.67 -36.86
N LEU A 1128 -18.56 32.40 -36.44
CA LEU A 1128 -18.55 32.02 -35.02
C LEU A 1128 -17.35 32.63 -34.28
N VAL A 1129 -16.12 32.37 -34.77
CA VAL A 1129 -14.88 32.90 -34.15
C VAL A 1129 -14.88 34.44 -34.16
N GLY A 1130 -15.40 35.05 -35.22
CA GLY A 1130 -15.53 36.52 -35.33
C GLY A 1130 -16.52 37.16 -34.35
N THR A 1131 -17.57 36.42 -33.95
CA THR A 1131 -18.58 36.88 -32.94
C THR A 1131 -18.06 36.72 -31.51
N VAL A 1132 -17.15 35.76 -31.32
CA VAL A 1132 -16.59 35.34 -30.04
C VAL A 1132 -15.38 36.16 -29.61
N ALA A 1133 -14.61 36.66 -30.58
CA ALA A 1133 -13.52 37.60 -30.33
C ALA A 1133 -13.96 38.91 -29.63
N THR A 1134 -15.27 39.19 -29.56
CA THR A 1134 -15.82 40.52 -29.27
C THR A 1134 -16.65 40.68 -28.00
N ILE A 1135 -17.10 39.62 -27.32
CA ILE A 1135 -18.01 39.74 -26.15
C ILE A 1135 -17.59 38.82 -25.02
N PRO A 1136 -17.59 39.36 -23.80
CA PRO A 1136 -17.90 38.63 -22.58
C PRO A 1136 -19.27 39.08 -21.95
N THR A 1137 -19.92 38.23 -21.12
CA THR A 1137 -21.05 38.52 -20.15
C THR A 1137 -22.63 38.30 -20.47
N THR A 1138 -23.42 37.31 -19.86
CA THR A 1138 -24.91 37.23 -19.39
C THR A 1138 -26.05 36.81 -20.38
N ALA A 1139 -27.17 36.07 -20.12
CA ALA A 1139 -27.62 34.97 -19.20
C ALA A 1139 -28.73 34.16 -19.89
N VAL A 1140 -29.11 33.05 -19.24
CA VAL A 1140 -30.37 32.30 -19.40
C VAL A 1140 -30.46 31.55 -20.74
N GLY A 1141 -30.54 30.23 -20.64
CA GLY A 1141 -30.77 29.34 -21.79
C GLY A 1141 -32.24 29.03 -22.03
N THR A 1142 -32.57 27.73 -22.03
CA THR A 1142 -33.87 27.09 -22.33
C THR A 1142 -34.38 27.11 -23.80
N LEU A 1143 -34.36 25.89 -24.37
CA LEU A 1143 -35.53 25.13 -24.90
C LEU A 1143 -35.71 24.89 -26.42
N VAL A 1144 -35.96 23.60 -26.72
CA VAL A 1144 -36.44 22.95 -27.95
C VAL A 1144 -35.47 22.91 -29.16
N GLY A 1145 -35.25 21.79 -29.86
CA GLY A 1145 -35.64 20.39 -29.58
C GLY A 1145 -35.98 19.54 -30.84
N ALA A 1146 -35.63 18.24 -30.79
CA ALA A 1146 -35.92 17.16 -31.75
C ALA A 1146 -35.30 17.25 -33.18
N GLY A 1147 -34.97 16.13 -33.86
CA GLY A 1147 -34.92 14.72 -33.42
C GLY A 1147 -34.97 13.68 -34.57
N VAL A 1148 -34.75 12.39 -34.23
CA VAL A 1148 -34.93 11.17 -35.07
C VAL A 1148 -33.87 10.96 -36.21
N GLY A 1149 -33.26 9.77 -36.41
CA GLY A 1149 -33.19 8.55 -35.59
C GLY A 1149 -32.93 7.23 -36.36
N GLY A 1150 -32.10 6.33 -35.81
CA GLY A 1150 -31.99 4.89 -36.19
C GLY A 1150 -31.05 4.52 -37.36
N VAL A 1151 -30.70 3.24 -37.66
CA VAL A 1151 -31.06 1.92 -37.07
C VAL A 1151 -29.95 0.84 -37.32
N HIS A 1152 -29.44 0.19 -36.26
CA HIS A 1152 -28.81 -1.16 -36.13
C HIS A 1152 -27.58 -1.63 -36.98
N GLY A 1153 -26.81 -2.59 -36.40
CA GLY A 1153 -25.93 -3.57 -37.09
C GLY A 1153 -26.68 -4.89 -37.39
N PRO A 1154 -26.13 -6.12 -37.16
CA PRO A 1154 -24.77 -6.55 -36.77
C PRO A 1154 -24.27 -7.85 -37.50
N TRP A 1155 -23.20 -8.51 -36.99
CA TRP A 1155 -22.71 -9.90 -37.23
C TRP A 1155 -22.03 -10.34 -38.56
N VAL A 1156 -20.99 -11.19 -38.39
CA VAL A 1156 -20.64 -12.43 -39.15
C VAL A 1156 -20.21 -12.39 -40.63
N LYS A 1157 -19.24 -13.28 -40.95
CA LYS A 1157 -18.68 -13.58 -42.29
C LYS A 1157 -19.76 -13.99 -43.30
N LEU A 1158 -19.65 -13.52 -44.56
CA LEU A 1158 -19.44 -14.36 -45.77
C LEU A 1158 -19.48 -13.55 -47.09
N GLY A 1159 -18.77 -14.05 -48.11
CA GLY A 1159 -19.20 -13.95 -49.51
C GLY A 1159 -18.90 -12.67 -50.31
N GLY A 1160 -17.65 -12.48 -50.74
CA GLY A 1160 -17.35 -11.62 -51.89
C GLY A 1160 -17.67 -12.33 -53.21
N GLY A 1161 -18.51 -11.76 -54.08
CA GLY A 1161 -18.86 -12.42 -55.35
C GLY A 1161 -19.61 -11.56 -56.38
N LYS A 1162 -18.98 -11.37 -57.56
CA LYS A 1162 -19.48 -10.86 -58.86
C LYS A 1162 -18.27 -10.84 -59.83
N LYS A 1163 -18.35 -11.16 -61.13
CA LYS A 1163 -19.45 -11.70 -61.94
C LYS A 1163 -18.90 -12.16 -63.32
N GLY A 1164 -19.36 -13.29 -63.86
CA GLY A 1164 -19.47 -13.50 -65.33
C GLY A 1164 -18.40 -14.31 -66.08
N GLU A 1165 -18.84 -15.46 -66.59
CA GLU A 1165 -18.53 -16.08 -67.91
C GLU A 1165 -17.13 -16.65 -68.31
N LYS A 1166 -17.19 -17.95 -68.65
CA LYS A 1166 -16.55 -18.69 -69.77
C LYS A 1166 -15.17 -19.39 -69.66
N GLU A 1167 -15.30 -20.73 -69.69
CA GLU A 1167 -14.64 -21.70 -70.60
C GLU A 1167 -13.13 -22.05 -70.51
N GLU A 1168 -12.89 -23.37 -70.65
CA GLU A 1168 -11.65 -24.11 -70.98
C GLU A 1168 -10.41 -24.13 -70.04
N LYS A 1169 -10.19 -25.34 -69.48
CA LYS A 1169 -8.96 -26.18 -69.54
C LYS A 1169 -7.68 -25.93 -68.69
N GLU A 1170 -7.29 -27.06 -68.09
CA GLU A 1170 -5.94 -27.69 -68.04
C GLU A 1170 -4.81 -27.19 -67.11
N THR A 1171 -4.18 -28.21 -66.48
CA THR A 1171 -2.78 -28.37 -66.03
C THR A 1171 -2.16 -27.51 -64.90
N GLU A 1172 -1.67 -28.24 -63.89
CA GLU A 1172 -0.37 -28.12 -63.19
C GLU A 1172 0.01 -26.80 -62.46
N GLY A 1173 0.77 -26.80 -61.36
CA GLY A 1173 1.38 -27.88 -60.57
C GLY A 1173 2.28 -27.33 -59.44
N ASN A 1174 2.73 -28.19 -58.52
CA ASN A 1174 3.59 -27.91 -57.33
C ASN A 1174 3.00 -26.93 -56.28
N THR A 1175 2.86 -27.22 -54.98
CA THR A 1175 3.76 -27.81 -53.94
C THR A 1175 4.93 -26.93 -53.50
N HIS A 1176 4.82 -26.33 -52.30
CA HIS A 1176 5.63 -26.76 -51.14
C HIS A 1176 5.03 -26.28 -49.81
N GLU A 1177 5.14 -27.11 -48.78
CA GLU A 1177 4.91 -26.77 -47.36
C GLU A 1177 6.26 -26.71 -46.61
N GLU A 1178 6.20 -26.46 -45.28
CA GLU A 1178 7.24 -26.51 -44.23
C GLU A 1178 7.85 -25.16 -43.80
N LYS A 1179 8.04 -24.89 -42.49
CA LYS A 1179 7.48 -25.50 -41.26
C LYS A 1179 7.60 -24.53 -40.05
N VAL A 1180 7.13 -24.96 -38.88
CA VAL A 1180 7.17 -24.22 -37.60
C VAL A 1180 7.95 -25.02 -36.54
N ALA A 1181 8.85 -24.32 -35.83
CA ALA A 1181 9.41 -24.55 -34.48
C ALA A 1181 9.97 -25.93 -34.06
N GLY A 1182 10.79 -25.91 -32.99
CA GLY A 1182 11.15 -27.10 -32.22
C GLY A 1182 12.48 -27.00 -31.47
N GLU A 1183 12.44 -26.69 -30.18
CA GLU A 1183 13.49 -27.10 -29.24
C GLU A 1183 13.17 -28.52 -28.75
N MET A 1184 14.17 -29.42 -28.67
CA MET A 1184 14.56 -30.08 -27.41
C MET A 1184 15.60 -31.20 -27.58
N GLN A 1185 16.37 -31.39 -26.50
CA GLN A 1185 17.10 -32.58 -26.08
C GLN A 1185 18.27 -33.08 -26.93
N ASP A 1186 19.40 -33.27 -26.22
CA ASP A 1186 20.56 -34.01 -26.70
C ASP A 1186 21.19 -34.79 -25.53
N LYS A 1187 21.40 -36.11 -25.70
CA LYS A 1187 22.24 -36.96 -24.84
C LYS A 1187 22.38 -38.37 -25.42
N VAL A 1188 23.58 -38.95 -25.24
CA VAL A 1188 24.01 -40.33 -25.57
C VAL A 1188 24.34 -40.59 -27.06
N GLY A 1189 25.58 -40.26 -27.43
CA GLY A 1189 26.62 -41.26 -27.72
C GLY A 1189 26.61 -42.00 -29.06
N ASP A 1190 27.70 -41.84 -29.81
CA ASP A 1190 28.15 -42.72 -30.91
C ASP A 1190 28.36 -44.18 -30.40
N GLU A 1191 28.34 -45.26 -31.21
CA GLU A 1191 28.73 -45.41 -32.62
C GLU A 1191 27.84 -46.41 -33.43
N GLU A 1192 27.80 -46.16 -34.76
CA GLU A 1192 27.60 -47.06 -35.92
C GLU A 1192 26.36 -48.00 -36.15
N GLU A 1193 25.79 -47.79 -37.36
CA GLU A 1193 25.08 -48.71 -38.29
C GLU A 1193 23.74 -49.41 -37.96
N GLY A 1194 22.71 -49.13 -38.79
CA GLY A 1194 21.62 -50.07 -39.09
C GLY A 1194 20.26 -49.48 -39.49
N ILE A 1195 20.03 -49.19 -40.79
CA ILE A 1195 18.70 -48.72 -41.30
C ILE A 1195 17.85 -49.88 -41.84
N PRO A 1196 16.74 -50.22 -41.15
CA PRO A 1196 15.46 -50.60 -41.75
C PRO A 1196 14.27 -49.89 -41.04
N ASP A 1197 13.03 -49.82 -41.53
CA ASP A 1197 12.40 -50.09 -42.83
C ASP A 1197 11.17 -49.13 -42.89
N PRO A 1198 10.98 -48.33 -43.97
CA PRO A 1198 9.85 -47.39 -44.06
C PRO A 1198 8.46 -48.03 -43.93
N GLU A 1199 8.29 -49.31 -44.27
CA GLU A 1199 6.98 -49.96 -44.18
C GLU A 1199 6.56 -50.31 -42.74
N ALA A 1200 7.52 -50.43 -41.81
CA ALA A 1200 7.25 -50.65 -40.39
C ALA A 1200 6.66 -49.40 -39.71
N LEU A 1201 7.27 -48.23 -39.94
CA LEU A 1201 6.80 -46.93 -39.43
C LEU A 1201 5.36 -46.61 -39.89
N ARG A 1202 5.03 -47.00 -41.12
CA ARG A 1202 3.68 -46.79 -41.69
C ARG A 1202 2.60 -47.62 -40.99
N ARG A 1203 2.92 -48.86 -40.59
CA ARG A 1203 1.98 -49.72 -39.84
C ARG A 1203 1.72 -49.18 -38.44
N ALA A 1204 2.76 -48.69 -37.75
CA ALA A 1204 2.61 -48.06 -36.43
C ALA A 1204 1.70 -46.80 -36.49
N ALA A 1205 1.81 -46.00 -37.55
CA ALA A 1205 0.94 -44.85 -37.77
C ALA A 1205 -0.53 -45.26 -38.00
N ASP A 1206 -0.78 -46.31 -38.79
CA ASP A 1206 -2.13 -46.83 -39.03
C ASP A 1206 -2.75 -47.47 -37.76
N GLU A 1207 -1.98 -48.12 -36.91
CA GLU A 1207 -2.44 -48.65 -35.61
C GLU A 1207 -2.82 -47.52 -34.63
N PHE A 1208 -1.99 -46.47 -34.53
CA PHE A 1208 -2.28 -45.30 -33.68
C PHE A 1208 -3.51 -44.52 -34.16
N ALA A 1209 -3.78 -44.51 -35.47
CA ALA A 1209 -4.99 -43.95 -36.06
C ALA A 1209 -6.26 -44.80 -35.81
N GLN A 1210 -6.11 -46.11 -35.60
CA GLN A 1210 -7.23 -47.00 -35.24
C GLN A 1210 -7.59 -46.91 -33.75
N GLN A 1211 -6.61 -46.81 -32.84
CA GLN A 1211 -6.89 -46.65 -31.41
C GLN A 1211 -7.73 -45.40 -31.12
N ARG A 1212 -7.39 -44.23 -31.69
CA ARG A 1212 -8.19 -43.00 -31.52
C ARG A 1212 -9.58 -43.03 -32.18
N ARG A 1213 -9.94 -44.06 -32.94
CA ARG A 1213 -11.32 -44.30 -33.40
C ARG A 1213 -12.11 -45.22 -32.46
N ALA A 1214 -11.45 -46.12 -31.74
CA ALA A 1214 -12.10 -47.05 -30.81
C ALA A 1214 -12.64 -46.38 -29.53
N GLU A 1215 -12.07 -45.23 -29.15
CA GLU A 1215 -12.47 -44.49 -27.93
C GLU A 1215 -13.59 -43.46 -28.18
N GLY A 1216 -13.82 -43.08 -29.45
CA GLY A 1216 -14.86 -42.12 -29.83
C GLY A 1216 -16.28 -42.67 -29.94
N GLU A 1217 -16.46 -44.00 -30.00
CA GLU A 1217 -17.78 -44.64 -30.24
C GLU A 1217 -18.44 -45.20 -28.96
N LYS A 1218 -17.96 -44.83 -27.76
CA LYS A 1218 -18.39 -45.45 -26.49
C LYS A 1218 -19.30 -44.61 -25.58
N SER A 1219 -19.76 -43.43 -26.04
CA SER A 1219 -20.64 -42.54 -25.28
C SER A 1219 -21.94 -42.15 -25.99
N GLU A 1220 -22.45 -42.93 -26.94
CA GLU A 1220 -23.76 -42.66 -27.57
C GLU A 1220 -24.62 -43.92 -27.82
N SER A 1221 -24.96 -44.65 -26.75
CA SER A 1221 -26.02 -45.67 -26.80
C SER A 1221 -26.88 -45.71 -25.52
N GLU A 1222 -28.20 -45.84 -25.73
CA GLU A 1222 -29.26 -46.14 -24.73
C GLU A 1222 -29.91 -44.98 -23.94
N THR A 1223 -30.78 -44.22 -24.61
CA THR A 1223 -31.94 -43.56 -23.97
C THR A 1223 -33.29 -44.10 -24.49
N LYS A 1224 -33.79 -45.17 -23.86
CA LYS A 1224 -35.20 -45.67 -23.75
C LYS A 1224 -35.15 -46.90 -22.81
N GLU A 1225 -36.08 -47.18 -21.89
CA GLU A 1225 -37.53 -47.06 -22.02
C GLU A 1225 -38.30 -46.70 -20.70
N LYS A 1226 -39.56 -46.34 -20.91
CA LYS A 1226 -40.67 -45.85 -20.07
C LYS A 1226 -40.96 -46.55 -18.71
N ARG A 1227 -41.65 -45.76 -17.86
CA ARG A 1227 -42.73 -46.11 -16.88
C ARG A 1227 -42.38 -46.59 -15.45
N ARG A 1228 -42.46 -45.63 -14.51
CA ARG A 1228 -43.48 -45.48 -13.44
C ARG A 1228 -44.51 -46.63 -13.25
N PRO A 1229 -45.17 -46.76 -12.07
CA PRO A 1229 -44.78 -46.36 -10.69
C PRO A 1229 -45.27 -47.31 -9.55
N ARG A 1230 -44.82 -47.10 -8.29
CA ARG A 1230 -45.66 -46.90 -7.06
C ARG A 1230 -45.01 -47.36 -5.74
N LYS A 1231 -45.23 -46.55 -4.69
CA LYS A 1231 -45.48 -46.91 -3.26
C LYS A 1231 -44.36 -47.67 -2.51
N LEU A 1232 -44.38 -47.80 -1.19
CA LEU A 1232 -44.84 -46.98 -0.02
C LEU A 1232 -44.48 -47.83 1.22
N GLU A 1233 -44.33 -47.24 2.41
CA GLU A 1233 -44.31 -47.96 3.70
C GLU A 1233 -43.11 -48.91 3.95
N MET A 1234 -42.72 -49.24 5.19
CA MET A 1234 -42.73 -48.46 6.44
C MET A 1234 -41.73 -49.09 7.43
N ARG A 1235 -41.26 -48.29 8.41
CA ARG A 1235 -40.84 -48.72 9.77
C ARG A 1235 -39.73 -49.79 9.95
N SER A 1236 -38.67 -49.32 10.59
CA SER A 1236 -38.06 -49.92 11.80
C SER A 1236 -37.17 -51.18 11.60
N LYS A 1237 -36.31 -51.58 12.56
CA LYS A 1237 -36.20 -51.18 13.98
C LYS A 1237 -34.79 -51.48 14.56
N GLN A 1238 -34.32 -50.59 15.45
CA GLN A 1238 -33.40 -50.77 16.61
C GLN A 1238 -32.21 -51.75 16.57
N THR A 1239 -31.14 -51.31 17.26
CA THR A 1239 -30.02 -52.10 17.84
C THR A 1239 -29.07 -52.81 16.86
N THR A 1240 -27.78 -52.92 17.16
CA THR A 1240 -27.08 -52.60 18.44
C THR A 1240 -26.21 -51.36 18.32
#